data_AF-A0A430F7A9-F1
#
_entry.id   AF-A0A430F7A9-F1
#
_cell.length_a   1.000
_cell.length_b   1.000
_cell.length_c   1.000
_cell.angle_alpha   90.00
_cell.angle_beta   90.00
_cell.angle_gamma   90.00
#
_symmetry.space_group_name_H-M   'P 1'
#
loop_
_entity.id
_entity.type
_entity.pdbx_description
1 polymer ?
#
loop_
_entity_poly.entity_id
_entity_poly.type
_entity_poly.pdbx_seq_one_letter_code
_entity_poly.pdbx_strand_id
1 'polypeptide(L)'
;MTHAAITAKAMKGALAGFVAVAMLTPLAASTASAATTDTTTGNQQSFIQYDVAKSPAADSGKGITSLLTDFTTYWTPNTGVTDGGVATLQHDDELTESINNAAYGNDGKTAQDQRALSDAQMNSTNTLYDALGPTIGGYFKADMEAGKLPKTAAYLKAMNKSASTGDAKGTYAHPRPYVDRANYKGEQIDLKGLKSTLDIKKVPGYENFDWGDGEAPDNEYEGLAESGSFPSGHTTFAFTQGVGLSAILPELGPQIMTRVSEAGNNRIVLGVHYPLDIMGGHIAGTYGVATALSDPATAKQAQEARAELQSVLGADCQANKVTKDADLHDCINTTNANGQSSKQPYGGYTNSFTDDVVTKPVTDEASALDAYTARMTYGFKQTGDTTKRPVVPEGAENLLANVDYFNTDDPANGKLKLSTDELRQVIAASEIQSGYPLDASSDGWGRINLAKIYTARVTFDKTDPATRKITDISFGHHRDEVEVPTVPTQPKADAITNLLTDYNTYFDFYNANGVKNTEVAKATTKHDDDLTASINNKAYGADGKTAQDQRALSDAQMNSTNTLYDALGPVLGQYYKTAMDNGKLPQTKAFLAEMNKSASTGTAKAYYQHPRPYIDRVNFQGKTLNIDDTLQNRIKKVPGYENFDWGDGEAPDNEYEGLANSGSFPSGHTTFAFTQGAGLSYILPELGPEIMTRVSEAGNNRIVLGVHYPLDIMGGHIAGQYGVATAVSSNDKTKADAAAARTELVNYLTAQCKADGHGDTLDACIANTGANNDKGYVNDFTDDVVKTAVTDRKSAIDAYTARMTYGFAQTGKADQAAVVPDAAVSMLDNVAAFKNLTADQKKAVLAATEGDSGYPLDASSNGWARINLAKAYSAKVTLDKSGKVVKVEPGQTEPSVVTAGDNGNSGNNGGQAGDNNGQNNGQNGQNQNGQSGQNGTTNGNGATNGQNGQNGAASNGATGSKTPATANGKASSSAKTGKLSRTGTAVAGIALAVAVIALAGVTLVIRRRNA
;
A
#
# COMPACT_ATOMS: atom_id res chain seq x y z
N MET A 1 -21.40 -43.22 45.08
CA MET A 1 -21.04 -44.41 45.90
C MET A 1 -21.51 -45.67 45.18
N THR A 2 -21.04 -46.85 45.63
CA THR A 2 -21.47 -48.22 45.22
C THR A 2 -21.33 -48.62 43.74
N HIS A 3 -20.60 -49.70 43.48
CA HIS A 3 -20.50 -50.41 42.18
C HIS A 3 -21.49 -51.59 42.10
N ALA A 4 -22.01 -51.85 40.89
CA ALA A 4 -22.32 -53.18 40.30
C ALA A 4 -22.78 -52.90 38.84
N ALA A 5 -22.24 -53.43 37.74
CA ALA A 5 -21.52 -54.67 37.42
C ALA A 5 -22.40 -55.93 37.44
N ILE A 6 -22.78 -56.46 36.26
CA ILE A 6 -22.51 -57.86 35.79
C ILE A 6 -23.21 -58.19 34.43
N THR A 7 -22.38 -58.63 33.45
CA THR A 7 -22.64 -59.43 32.23
C THR A 7 -23.85 -59.19 31.30
N ALA A 8 -23.55 -59.12 29.99
CA ALA A 8 -24.49 -59.40 28.91
C ALA A 8 -24.56 -60.91 28.55
N LYS A 9 -25.62 -61.32 27.83
CA LYS A 9 -25.64 -62.57 27.04
C LYS A 9 -26.55 -62.41 25.81
N ALA A 10 -26.22 -63.10 24.72
CA ALA A 10 -26.73 -62.81 23.36
C ALA A 10 -27.75 -63.86 22.84
N MET A 11 -28.13 -63.69 21.55
CA MET A 11 -28.98 -64.54 20.66
C MET A 11 -30.43 -64.08 20.46
N LYS A 12 -31.10 -64.28 19.31
CA LYS A 12 -30.76 -64.46 17.87
C LYS A 12 -32.10 -64.59 17.11
N GLY A 13 -32.18 -64.13 15.85
CA GLY A 13 -33.34 -64.36 14.94
C GLY A 13 -34.53 -63.41 15.21
N ALA A 14 -35.17 -62.72 14.27
CA ALA A 14 -35.41 -62.88 12.82
C ALA A 14 -36.53 -63.86 12.42
N LEU A 15 -37.70 -63.32 12.07
CA LEU A 15 -38.40 -63.56 10.80
C LEU A 15 -39.41 -62.42 10.51
N ALA A 16 -40.12 -62.45 9.38
CA ALA A 16 -40.77 -61.27 8.78
C ALA A 16 -42.26 -61.45 8.37
N GLY A 17 -42.93 -60.32 8.12
CA GLY A 17 -44.22 -60.18 7.43
C GLY A 17 -45.44 -59.89 8.34
N PHE A 18 -46.55 -59.31 7.86
CA PHE A 18 -46.82 -58.51 6.63
C PHE A 18 -48.27 -57.93 6.72
N VAL A 19 -48.58 -56.84 5.98
CA VAL A 19 -49.94 -56.31 5.68
C VAL A 19 -50.72 -55.50 6.75
N ALA A 20 -50.91 -54.19 6.44
CA ALA A 20 -52.08 -53.28 6.58
C ALA A 20 -53.00 -53.30 7.84
N VAL A 21 -53.66 -52.20 8.28
CA VAL A 21 -54.36 -51.10 7.58
C VAL A 21 -54.20 -49.75 8.33
N ALA A 22 -54.51 -48.62 7.67
CA ALA A 22 -54.33 -47.24 8.15
C ALA A 22 -55.24 -46.78 9.31
N MET A 23 -54.81 -45.74 10.06
CA MET A 23 -55.49 -44.42 10.10
C MET A 23 -54.73 -43.37 10.96
N LEU A 24 -54.62 -42.15 10.40
CA LEU A 24 -54.52 -40.82 11.03
C LEU A 24 -53.36 -40.45 12.00
N THR A 25 -52.96 -39.18 11.88
CA THR A 25 -51.94 -38.40 12.61
C THR A 25 -52.46 -37.87 13.97
N PRO A 26 -51.62 -37.27 14.87
CA PRO A 26 -50.26 -36.75 14.66
C PRO A 26 -49.16 -37.20 15.65
N LEU A 27 -47.91 -37.14 15.18
CA LEU A 27 -46.71 -37.21 16.02
C LEU A 27 -46.33 -35.80 16.51
N ALA A 28 -46.40 -35.58 17.83
CA ALA A 28 -45.65 -34.50 18.47
C ALA A 28 -44.20 -34.95 18.69
N ALA A 29 -43.24 -34.02 18.54
CA ALA A 29 -41.82 -34.36 18.59
C ALA A 29 -41.35 -34.71 20.01
N SER A 30 -40.53 -35.77 20.13
CA SER A 30 -39.62 -35.95 21.26
C SER A 30 -38.32 -36.63 20.83
N THR A 31 -37.23 -35.86 20.92
CA THR A 31 -35.85 -36.27 21.22
C THR A 31 -35.44 -37.72 20.95
N ALA A 32 -34.68 -37.94 19.88
CA ALA A 32 -33.71 -39.03 19.78
C ALA A 32 -32.30 -38.41 19.73
N SER A 33 -31.42 -38.78 20.67
CA SER A 33 -30.03 -38.32 20.69
C SER A 33 -29.12 -39.22 19.83
N ALA A 34 -27.98 -38.65 19.44
CA ALA A 34 -26.97 -39.23 18.55
C ALA A 34 -26.73 -40.75 18.69
N ALA A 35 -26.75 -41.43 17.55
CA ALA A 35 -26.02 -42.67 17.31
C ALA A 35 -24.97 -42.37 16.23
N THR A 36 -23.69 -42.60 16.53
CA THR A 36 -22.57 -42.29 15.64
C THR A 36 -22.41 -43.34 14.54
N THR A 37 -22.36 -42.89 13.28
CA THR A 37 -21.85 -43.65 12.13
C THR A 37 -20.65 -42.92 11.55
N ASP A 38 -19.56 -43.65 11.31
CA ASP A 38 -18.26 -43.07 11.04
C ASP A 38 -18.02 -42.80 9.53
N THR A 39 -17.22 -41.76 9.25
CA THR A 39 -16.67 -41.35 7.95
C THR A 39 -17.49 -41.62 6.67
N THR A 40 -18.24 -40.61 6.24
CA THR A 40 -18.11 -40.09 4.86
C THR A 40 -17.84 -38.60 4.96
N THR A 41 -16.79 -38.11 4.31
CA THR A 41 -16.32 -36.70 4.40
C THR A 41 -17.27 -35.74 3.68
N GLY A 42 -18.32 -35.32 4.39
CA GLY A 42 -19.27 -34.31 3.93
C GLY A 42 -18.78 -32.88 4.23
N ASN A 43 -18.97 -31.98 3.28
CA ASN A 43 -18.34 -30.65 3.18
C ASN A 43 -18.87 -29.62 4.21
N GLN A 44 -18.66 -29.86 5.51
CA GLN A 44 -19.00 -28.92 6.61
C GLN A 44 -17.98 -27.76 6.68
N GLN A 45 -17.96 -26.92 5.64
CA GLN A 45 -17.03 -25.80 5.46
C GLN A 45 -17.11 -24.77 6.61
N SER A 46 -15.96 -24.21 6.95
CA SER A 46 -15.78 -23.33 8.11
C SER A 46 -16.14 -21.88 7.79
N PHE A 47 -17.29 -21.41 8.28
CA PHE A 47 -17.52 -19.97 8.43
C PHE A 47 -16.55 -19.45 9.51
N ILE A 48 -15.69 -18.50 9.15
CA ILE A 48 -14.74 -17.88 10.08
C ILE A 48 -15.01 -16.38 10.09
N GLN A 49 -15.62 -15.88 11.17
CA GLN A 49 -15.62 -14.46 11.45
C GLN A 49 -14.20 -14.07 11.85
N TYR A 50 -13.64 -13.04 11.21
CA TYR A 50 -12.33 -12.50 11.56
C TYR A 50 -12.48 -11.62 12.82
N ASP A 51 -11.56 -11.76 13.78
CA ASP A 51 -11.49 -10.90 14.97
C ASP A 51 -10.97 -9.51 14.57
N VAL A 52 -11.85 -8.71 13.97
CA VAL A 52 -11.63 -7.29 13.70
C VAL A 52 -12.08 -6.48 14.90
N ALA A 53 -11.36 -5.40 15.23
CA ALA A 53 -11.70 -4.55 16.36
C ALA A 53 -13.08 -3.88 16.17
N LYS A 54 -13.70 -3.50 17.30
CA LYS A 54 -14.94 -2.68 17.43
C LYS A 54 -15.73 -2.44 16.13
N SER A 55 -16.86 -3.14 16.00
CA SER A 55 -17.85 -2.98 14.92
C SER A 55 -17.85 -1.58 14.26
N PRO A 56 -17.66 -1.47 12.92
CA PRO A 56 -17.84 -0.21 12.22
C PRO A 56 -19.23 0.32 12.58
N ALA A 57 -19.27 1.55 13.11
CA ALA A 57 -20.37 1.96 13.97
C ALA A 57 -21.72 1.85 13.25
N ALA A 58 -22.64 1.06 13.82
CA ALA A 58 -23.97 0.80 13.25
C ALA A 58 -24.87 2.06 13.32
N ASP A 59 -24.57 3.04 12.47
CA ASP A 59 -25.10 4.40 12.53
C ASP A 59 -26.44 4.60 11.80
N SER A 60 -27.04 3.50 11.34
CA SER A 60 -28.28 3.43 10.57
C SER A 60 -28.25 4.08 9.17
N GLY A 61 -27.07 4.24 8.57
CA GLY A 61 -26.88 4.58 7.16
C GLY A 61 -26.27 5.96 6.89
N LYS A 62 -25.82 6.67 7.93
CA LYS A 62 -25.19 7.99 7.79
C LYS A 62 -23.77 7.87 7.24
N GLY A 63 -23.11 6.74 7.48
CA GLY A 63 -21.83 6.37 6.88
C GLY A 63 -21.87 6.41 5.35
N ILE A 64 -22.98 6.02 4.71
CA ILE A 64 -23.12 6.08 3.24
C ILE A 64 -23.07 7.54 2.73
N THR A 65 -23.65 8.49 3.45
CA THR A 65 -23.56 9.91 3.09
C THR A 65 -22.15 10.46 3.36
N SER A 66 -21.45 9.96 4.38
CA SER A 66 -20.04 10.30 4.60
C SER A 66 -19.16 9.79 3.45
N LEU A 67 -19.28 8.49 3.11
CA LEU A 67 -18.49 7.79 2.09
C LEU A 67 -18.65 8.36 0.67
N LEU A 68 -19.73 9.10 0.40
CA LEU A 68 -20.03 9.68 -0.91
C LEU A 68 -19.86 11.22 -0.95
N THR A 69 -19.26 11.82 0.09
CA THR A 69 -19.08 13.28 0.20
C THR A 69 -18.28 13.87 -0.96
N ASP A 70 -17.37 13.13 -1.60
CA ASP A 70 -16.63 13.56 -2.78
C ASP A 70 -17.53 13.88 -4.01
N PHE A 71 -18.79 13.44 -4.03
CA PHE A 71 -19.75 13.93 -5.04
C PHE A 71 -19.96 15.45 -4.95
N THR A 72 -19.73 16.06 -3.77
CA THR A 72 -19.75 17.54 -3.60
C THR A 72 -18.60 18.25 -4.30
N THR A 73 -17.53 17.55 -4.68
CA THR A 73 -16.48 18.07 -5.57
C THR A 73 -17.05 18.45 -6.94
N TYR A 74 -18.11 17.78 -7.40
CA TYR A 74 -18.71 17.96 -8.73
C TYR A 74 -20.09 18.67 -8.70
N TRP A 75 -20.86 18.48 -7.64
CA TRP A 75 -22.25 18.93 -7.54
C TRP A 75 -22.60 19.55 -6.17
N THR A 76 -23.13 20.78 -6.18
CA THR A 76 -23.65 21.46 -5.00
C THR A 76 -25.19 21.38 -4.96
N PRO A 77 -25.81 20.81 -3.91
CA PRO A 77 -27.26 20.66 -3.80
C PRO A 77 -28.01 21.98 -3.97
N ASN A 78 -29.09 21.94 -4.76
CA ASN A 78 -29.95 23.10 -5.09
C ASN A 78 -29.21 24.31 -5.71
N THR A 79 -27.95 24.16 -6.09
CA THR A 79 -27.11 25.22 -6.66
C THR A 79 -26.60 24.83 -8.05
N GLY A 80 -26.15 23.58 -8.21
CA GLY A 80 -25.77 22.99 -9.48
C GLY A 80 -24.32 22.57 -9.58
N VAL A 81 -23.80 22.63 -10.80
CA VAL A 81 -22.49 22.10 -11.20
C VAL A 81 -21.37 22.98 -10.64
N THR A 82 -20.37 22.38 -10.01
CA THR A 82 -19.17 23.11 -9.57
C THR A 82 -18.23 23.38 -10.75
N ASP A 83 -17.35 24.38 -10.64
CA ASP A 83 -16.38 24.67 -11.72
C ASP A 83 -15.40 23.49 -11.96
N GLY A 84 -15.15 22.65 -10.94
CA GLY A 84 -14.41 21.39 -11.08
C GLY A 84 -15.25 20.21 -11.58
N GLY A 85 -16.58 20.30 -11.46
CA GLY A 85 -17.54 19.27 -11.86
C GLY A 85 -17.86 19.22 -13.33
N VAL A 86 -17.70 20.32 -14.07
CA VAL A 86 -18.15 20.47 -15.47
C VAL A 86 -17.66 19.32 -16.36
N ALA A 87 -16.37 18.98 -16.31
CA ALA A 87 -15.80 17.93 -17.16
C ALA A 87 -16.22 16.50 -16.73
N THR A 88 -16.41 16.27 -15.42
CA THR A 88 -16.88 14.98 -14.89
C THR A 88 -18.34 14.77 -15.25
N LEU A 89 -19.21 15.75 -14.98
CA LEU A 89 -20.64 15.65 -15.21
C LEU A 89 -21.02 15.73 -16.70
N GLN A 90 -20.20 16.35 -17.57
CA GLN A 90 -20.36 16.22 -19.02
C GLN A 90 -20.14 14.77 -19.49
N HIS A 91 -19.14 14.05 -18.95
CA HIS A 91 -18.92 12.63 -19.27
C HIS A 91 -20.04 11.75 -18.69
N ASP A 92 -20.50 12.05 -17.46
CA ASP A 92 -21.63 11.38 -16.80
C ASP A 92 -22.93 11.55 -17.61
N ASP A 93 -23.19 12.74 -18.16
CA ASP A 93 -24.28 13.07 -19.07
C ASP A 93 -24.18 12.32 -20.41
N GLU A 94 -23.05 12.46 -21.12
CA GLU A 94 -22.81 11.87 -22.45
C GLU A 94 -22.94 10.34 -22.43
N LEU A 95 -22.37 9.71 -21.40
CA LEU A 95 -22.42 8.26 -21.24
C LEU A 95 -23.81 7.77 -20.82
N THR A 96 -24.56 8.57 -20.05
CA THR A 96 -25.97 8.29 -19.74
C THR A 96 -26.83 8.29 -21.00
N GLU A 97 -26.68 9.33 -21.85
CA GLU A 97 -27.37 9.39 -23.14
C GLU A 97 -26.96 8.21 -24.03
N SER A 98 -25.67 7.90 -24.16
CA SER A 98 -25.20 6.83 -25.04
C SER A 98 -25.74 5.45 -24.63
N ILE A 99 -25.60 5.06 -23.35
CA ILE A 99 -26.05 3.74 -22.85
C ILE A 99 -27.57 3.58 -23.02
N ASN A 100 -28.38 4.58 -22.67
CA ASN A 100 -29.82 4.56 -22.88
C ASN A 100 -30.19 4.47 -24.37
N ASN A 101 -29.56 5.30 -25.21
CA ASN A 101 -29.90 5.38 -26.63
C ASN A 101 -29.49 4.16 -27.44
N ALA A 102 -28.41 3.47 -27.04
CA ALA A 102 -27.99 2.20 -27.62
C ALA A 102 -28.93 1.06 -27.21
N ALA A 103 -29.27 0.95 -25.93
CA ALA A 103 -30.08 -0.15 -25.40
C ALA A 103 -31.55 -0.12 -25.85
N TYR A 104 -32.15 1.08 -25.98
CA TYR A 104 -33.54 1.25 -26.42
C TYR A 104 -33.82 0.75 -27.86
N GLY A 105 -32.79 0.74 -28.72
CA GLY A 105 -32.92 0.40 -30.13
C GLY A 105 -33.92 1.29 -30.87
N ASN A 106 -35.03 0.69 -31.34
CA ASN A 106 -36.07 1.37 -32.11
C ASN A 106 -37.33 1.74 -31.29
N ASP A 107 -37.68 0.96 -30.27
CA ASP A 107 -39.01 1.03 -29.63
C ASP A 107 -39.07 0.63 -28.14
N GLY A 108 -37.92 0.56 -27.46
CA GLY A 108 -37.82 0.26 -26.03
C GLY A 108 -38.24 -1.15 -25.63
N LYS A 109 -38.04 -2.13 -26.54
CA LYS A 109 -38.38 -3.55 -26.35
C LYS A 109 -37.24 -4.49 -26.70
N THR A 110 -35.99 -4.04 -26.64
CA THR A 110 -34.84 -4.93 -26.80
C THR A 110 -34.74 -5.92 -25.64
N ALA A 111 -33.95 -6.99 -25.82
CA ALA A 111 -33.66 -7.91 -24.73
C ALA A 111 -32.97 -7.24 -23.53
N GLN A 112 -32.30 -6.09 -23.75
CA GLN A 112 -31.69 -5.30 -22.68
C GLN A 112 -32.75 -4.45 -21.95
N ASP A 113 -33.68 -3.82 -22.67
CA ASP A 113 -34.81 -3.10 -22.06
C ASP A 113 -35.66 -4.02 -21.19
N GLN A 114 -36.02 -5.20 -21.70
CA GLN A 114 -36.84 -6.17 -20.97
C GLN A 114 -36.12 -6.73 -19.73
N ARG A 115 -34.79 -6.91 -19.81
CA ARG A 115 -33.97 -7.26 -18.64
C ARG A 115 -33.91 -6.11 -17.63
N ALA A 116 -33.76 -4.88 -18.09
CA ALA A 116 -33.70 -3.70 -17.22
C ALA A 116 -35.03 -3.47 -16.48
N LEU A 117 -36.17 -3.75 -17.11
CA LEU A 117 -37.49 -3.81 -16.47
C LEU A 117 -37.55 -4.94 -15.42
N SER A 118 -37.01 -6.12 -15.70
CA SER A 118 -36.93 -7.21 -14.71
C SER A 118 -36.06 -6.85 -13.50
N ASP A 119 -34.96 -6.13 -13.70
CA ASP A 119 -34.09 -5.65 -12.61
C ASP A 119 -34.71 -4.47 -11.83
N ALA A 120 -35.60 -3.70 -12.46
CA ALA A 120 -36.38 -2.66 -11.79
C ALA A 120 -37.36 -3.23 -10.75
N GLN A 121 -37.80 -4.49 -10.85
CA GLN A 121 -38.72 -5.10 -9.89
C GLN A 121 -38.11 -5.31 -8.48
N MET A 122 -36.80 -5.08 -8.30
CA MET A 122 -36.08 -5.33 -7.04
C MET A 122 -36.35 -6.74 -6.47
N ASN A 123 -36.38 -7.74 -7.36
CA ASN A 123 -36.59 -9.15 -7.01
C ASN A 123 -35.30 -9.93 -7.28
N SER A 124 -34.56 -10.28 -6.23
CA SER A 124 -33.27 -10.97 -6.34
C SER A 124 -33.36 -12.36 -6.98
N THR A 125 -34.50 -13.05 -6.88
CA THR A 125 -34.74 -14.31 -7.60
C THR A 125 -34.82 -14.08 -9.12
N ASN A 126 -35.38 -12.96 -9.57
CA ASN A 126 -35.40 -12.59 -11.00
C ASN A 126 -34.09 -11.96 -11.48
N THR A 127 -33.38 -11.21 -10.63
CA THR A 127 -32.15 -10.51 -11.02
C THR A 127 -30.88 -11.37 -10.95
N LEU A 128 -30.77 -12.31 -10.00
CA LEU A 128 -29.51 -13.01 -9.75
C LEU A 128 -29.46 -14.47 -10.23
N TYR A 129 -30.57 -15.10 -10.59
CA TYR A 129 -30.54 -16.52 -10.96
C TYR A 129 -29.64 -16.80 -12.16
N ASP A 130 -29.65 -15.94 -13.19
CA ASP A 130 -28.84 -16.11 -14.40
C ASP A 130 -27.35 -15.84 -14.18
N ALA A 131 -26.97 -15.20 -13.06
CA ALA A 131 -25.58 -15.16 -12.61
C ALA A 131 -25.00 -16.57 -12.39
N LEU A 132 -25.84 -17.54 -12.07
CA LEU A 132 -25.43 -18.92 -11.78
C LEU A 132 -25.44 -19.81 -13.04
N GLY A 133 -25.57 -19.20 -14.22
CA GLY A 133 -25.69 -19.91 -15.50
C GLY A 133 -27.05 -20.59 -15.69
N PRO A 134 -27.34 -21.10 -16.91
CA PRO A 134 -28.67 -21.59 -17.28
C PRO A 134 -29.12 -22.84 -16.50
N THR A 135 -28.19 -23.67 -16.01
CA THR A 135 -28.52 -24.90 -15.26
C THR A 135 -28.75 -24.63 -13.78
N ILE A 136 -27.73 -24.16 -13.07
CA ILE A 136 -27.80 -23.96 -11.60
C ILE A 136 -28.73 -22.78 -11.27
N GLY A 137 -28.75 -21.74 -12.12
CA GLY A 137 -29.72 -20.65 -12.04
C GLY A 137 -31.17 -21.11 -12.20
N GLY A 138 -31.41 -22.10 -13.08
CA GLY A 138 -32.73 -22.71 -13.25
C GLY A 138 -33.24 -23.37 -11.95
N TYR A 139 -32.38 -24.15 -11.28
CA TYR A 139 -32.71 -24.76 -9.99
C TYR A 139 -32.89 -23.70 -8.89
N PHE A 140 -31.92 -22.78 -8.74
CA PHE A 140 -32.00 -21.70 -7.75
C PHE A 140 -33.29 -20.89 -7.87
N LYS A 141 -33.70 -20.53 -9.09
CA LYS A 141 -34.96 -19.82 -9.33
C LYS A 141 -36.17 -20.64 -8.90
N ALA A 142 -36.30 -21.88 -9.41
CA ALA A 142 -37.41 -22.76 -9.08
C ALA A 142 -37.49 -23.05 -7.55
N ASP A 143 -36.35 -23.09 -6.87
CA ASP A 143 -36.25 -23.47 -5.46
C ASP A 143 -36.52 -22.28 -4.52
N MET A 144 -36.15 -21.06 -4.93
CA MET A 144 -36.60 -19.83 -4.30
C MET A 144 -38.12 -19.66 -4.47
N GLU A 145 -38.67 -19.89 -5.67
CA GLU A 145 -40.11 -19.79 -5.96
C GLU A 145 -40.93 -20.87 -5.23
N ALA A 146 -40.42 -22.09 -5.11
CA ALA A 146 -41.04 -23.19 -4.36
C ALA A 146 -40.88 -23.08 -2.84
N GLY A 147 -40.11 -22.11 -2.34
CA GLY A 147 -39.81 -21.95 -0.91
C GLY A 147 -38.92 -23.06 -0.32
N LYS A 148 -38.18 -23.80 -1.16
CA LYS A 148 -37.15 -24.78 -0.74
C LYS A 148 -35.92 -24.13 -0.10
N LEU A 149 -35.68 -22.83 -0.36
CA LEU A 149 -34.51 -22.06 0.10
C LEU A 149 -34.86 -20.98 1.16
N PRO A 150 -35.53 -21.31 2.29
CA PRO A 150 -36.03 -20.33 3.25
C PRO A 150 -34.94 -19.56 4.01
N LYS A 151 -33.78 -20.18 4.31
CA LYS A 151 -32.67 -19.49 4.98
C LYS A 151 -31.98 -18.53 4.03
N THR A 152 -31.78 -18.93 2.78
CA THR A 152 -31.20 -18.10 1.71
C THR A 152 -32.08 -16.88 1.46
N ALA A 153 -33.40 -17.08 1.33
CA ALA A 153 -34.36 -16.00 1.21
C ALA A 153 -34.38 -15.08 2.45
N ALA A 154 -34.23 -15.63 3.67
CA ALA A 154 -34.14 -14.83 4.90
C ALA A 154 -32.84 -14.00 4.97
N TYR A 155 -31.70 -14.59 4.61
CA TYR A 155 -30.39 -13.94 4.58
C TYR A 155 -30.32 -12.83 3.52
N LEU A 156 -30.73 -13.09 2.27
CA LEU A 156 -30.79 -12.06 1.23
C LEU A 156 -31.74 -10.91 1.64
N LYS A 157 -32.86 -11.22 2.32
CA LYS A 157 -33.77 -10.22 2.90
C LYS A 157 -33.17 -9.45 4.10
N ALA A 158 -32.16 -9.98 4.77
CA ALA A 158 -31.35 -9.22 5.74
C ALA A 158 -30.35 -8.31 5.02
N MET A 159 -29.66 -8.82 3.99
CA MET A 159 -28.71 -8.04 3.19
C MET A 159 -29.36 -6.81 2.51
N ASN A 160 -30.60 -6.92 2.01
CA ASN A 160 -31.35 -5.78 1.47
C ASN A 160 -31.47 -4.61 2.47
N LYS A 161 -31.45 -4.89 3.78
CA LYS A 161 -31.58 -3.87 4.84
C LYS A 161 -30.24 -3.29 5.31
N SER A 162 -29.12 -3.77 4.78
CA SER A 162 -27.79 -3.37 5.26
C SER A 162 -27.35 -1.97 4.80
N ALA A 163 -27.95 -1.48 3.71
CA ALA A 163 -27.70 -0.16 3.15
C ALA A 163 -29.01 0.57 2.82
N SER A 164 -29.00 1.90 2.92
CA SER A 164 -30.10 2.76 2.49
C SER A 164 -29.55 4.04 1.86
N THR A 165 -30.10 4.44 0.72
CA THR A 165 -29.70 5.67 0.01
C THR A 165 -30.55 6.88 0.37
N GLY A 166 -31.50 6.75 1.31
CA GLY A 166 -32.50 7.79 1.62
C GLY A 166 -31.88 9.13 2.02
N ASP A 167 -31.08 9.13 3.09
CA ASP A 167 -30.42 10.34 3.60
C ASP A 167 -29.46 10.94 2.57
N ALA A 168 -28.71 10.10 1.85
CA ALA A 168 -27.81 10.53 0.77
C ALA A 168 -28.57 11.23 -0.37
N LYS A 169 -29.66 10.63 -0.87
CA LYS A 169 -30.52 11.22 -1.91
C LYS A 169 -31.13 12.56 -1.49
N GLY A 170 -31.54 12.67 -0.22
CA GLY A 170 -32.03 13.92 0.35
C GLY A 170 -30.94 14.98 0.51
N THR A 171 -29.69 14.55 0.75
CA THR A 171 -28.51 15.42 0.92
C THR A 171 -28.02 15.98 -0.41
N TYR A 172 -27.78 15.12 -1.41
CA TYR A 172 -27.21 15.55 -2.69
C TYR A 172 -28.24 16.17 -3.63
N ALA A 173 -29.49 15.70 -3.59
CA ALA A 173 -30.61 16.21 -4.38
C ALA A 173 -30.34 16.36 -5.89
N HIS A 174 -29.41 15.56 -6.45
CA HIS A 174 -29.08 15.58 -7.88
C HIS A 174 -30.33 15.26 -8.73
N PRO A 175 -30.68 16.05 -9.76
CA PRO A 175 -31.82 15.79 -10.64
C PRO A 175 -31.74 14.45 -11.38
N ARG A 176 -32.83 14.03 -12.01
CA ARG A 176 -32.85 12.86 -12.91
C ARG A 176 -32.39 13.24 -14.33
N PRO A 177 -31.88 12.28 -15.14
CA PRO A 177 -31.49 12.53 -16.54
C PRO A 177 -32.61 13.15 -17.41
N TYR A 178 -33.85 12.69 -17.21
CA TYR A 178 -35.00 12.96 -18.08
C TYR A 178 -35.89 14.14 -17.63
N VAL A 179 -35.53 14.88 -16.58
CA VAL A 179 -36.30 16.05 -16.10
C VAL A 179 -35.66 17.37 -16.54
N ASP A 180 -36.36 18.48 -16.35
CA ASP A 180 -35.73 19.80 -16.40
C ASP A 180 -34.85 19.98 -15.15
N ARG A 181 -33.55 19.78 -15.33
CA ARG A 181 -32.53 19.86 -14.29
C ARG A 181 -32.20 21.31 -13.91
N ALA A 182 -32.49 22.28 -14.79
CA ALA A 182 -32.27 23.70 -14.52
C ALA A 182 -33.39 24.30 -13.66
N ASN A 183 -34.61 23.77 -13.77
CA ASN A 183 -35.80 24.19 -13.02
C ASN A 183 -36.24 23.15 -11.96
N TYR A 184 -35.32 22.31 -11.49
CA TYR A 184 -35.63 21.15 -10.64
C TYR A 184 -36.29 21.56 -9.32
N LYS A 185 -37.49 21.01 -9.07
CA LYS A 185 -38.32 21.24 -7.87
C LYS A 185 -38.66 22.71 -7.57
N GLY A 186 -38.55 23.59 -8.57
CA GLY A 186 -38.80 25.03 -8.45
C GLY A 186 -37.58 25.86 -8.03
N GLU A 187 -36.44 25.24 -7.77
CA GLU A 187 -35.16 25.94 -7.62
C GLU A 187 -34.56 26.28 -9.00
N GLN A 188 -33.60 27.21 -9.04
CA GLN A 188 -32.85 27.54 -10.25
C GLN A 188 -31.41 27.03 -10.11
N ILE A 189 -31.04 26.08 -10.96
CA ILE A 189 -29.79 25.34 -10.88
C ILE A 189 -28.84 25.81 -12.00
N ASP A 190 -27.63 26.24 -11.63
CA ASP A 190 -26.56 26.55 -12.59
C ASP A 190 -25.93 25.25 -13.10
N LEU A 191 -26.26 24.89 -14.33
CA LEU A 191 -25.71 23.72 -15.01
C LEU A 191 -24.38 24.01 -15.73
N LYS A 192 -23.79 25.22 -15.61
CA LYS A 192 -22.48 25.59 -16.18
C LYS A 192 -22.32 25.37 -17.70
N GLY A 193 -23.42 25.22 -18.43
CA GLY A 193 -23.45 24.92 -19.86
C GLY A 193 -23.81 23.47 -20.21
N LEU A 194 -23.95 22.57 -19.23
CA LEU A 194 -24.53 21.24 -19.45
C LEU A 194 -26.02 21.36 -19.86
N LYS A 195 -26.55 20.32 -20.51
CA LYS A 195 -27.93 20.27 -21.03
C LYS A 195 -28.97 20.38 -19.90
N SER A 196 -30.02 21.19 -20.09
CA SER A 196 -31.12 21.27 -19.11
C SER A 196 -31.89 19.96 -18.94
N THR A 197 -32.00 19.17 -20.00
CA THR A 197 -32.58 17.82 -20.01
C THR A 197 -31.79 16.98 -21.02
N LEU A 198 -31.53 15.71 -20.70
CA LEU A 198 -30.81 14.80 -21.59
C LEU A 198 -31.76 14.15 -22.60
N ASP A 199 -31.22 13.73 -23.75
CA ASP A 199 -31.93 13.01 -24.82
C ASP A 199 -32.19 11.56 -24.42
N ILE A 200 -33.07 11.39 -23.43
CA ILE A 200 -33.42 10.10 -22.84
C ILE A 200 -34.65 9.52 -23.52
N LYS A 201 -34.48 8.37 -24.17
CA LYS A 201 -35.57 7.54 -24.66
C LYS A 201 -36.15 6.75 -23.49
N LYS A 202 -37.34 7.12 -23.05
CA LYS A 202 -38.08 6.41 -22.01
C LYS A 202 -38.53 5.04 -22.49
N VAL A 203 -38.21 3.99 -21.73
CA VAL A 203 -38.65 2.61 -22.01
C VAL A 203 -40.16 2.51 -21.71
N PRO A 204 -41.03 2.17 -22.68
CA PRO A 204 -42.49 2.24 -22.48
C PRO A 204 -43.01 1.31 -21.36
N GLY A 205 -42.31 0.21 -21.10
CA GLY A 205 -42.63 -0.68 -19.97
C GLY A 205 -42.35 -0.08 -18.59
N TYR A 206 -41.63 1.05 -18.51
CA TYR A 206 -41.38 1.81 -17.27
C TYR A 206 -42.29 3.06 -17.16
N GLU A 207 -43.02 3.41 -18.23
CA GLU A 207 -44.15 4.36 -18.18
C GLU A 207 -45.48 3.68 -17.79
N ASN A 208 -45.52 2.35 -17.78
CA ASN A 208 -46.63 1.51 -17.34
C ASN A 208 -46.03 0.27 -16.63
N PHE A 209 -45.37 0.49 -15.50
CA PHE A 209 -44.59 -0.53 -14.80
C PHE A 209 -45.45 -1.37 -13.86
N ASP A 210 -45.44 -2.69 -14.05
CA ASP A 210 -46.12 -3.65 -13.18
C ASP A 210 -45.15 -4.16 -12.10
N TRP A 211 -45.40 -3.73 -10.85
CA TRP A 211 -44.65 -4.15 -9.67
C TRP A 211 -44.96 -5.59 -9.23
N GLY A 212 -46.02 -6.23 -9.77
CA GLY A 212 -46.40 -7.61 -9.47
C GLY A 212 -47.03 -7.82 -8.08
N ASP A 213 -47.37 -6.74 -7.36
CA ASP A 213 -48.00 -6.79 -6.03
C ASP A 213 -49.55 -6.87 -6.09
N GLY A 214 -50.13 -6.60 -7.26
CA GLY A 214 -51.57 -6.67 -7.53
C GLY A 214 -52.30 -5.31 -7.50
N GLU A 215 -51.59 -4.20 -7.33
CA GLU A 215 -52.13 -2.86 -7.62
C GLU A 215 -52.09 -2.59 -9.15
N ALA A 216 -52.40 -1.36 -9.59
CA ALA A 216 -52.35 -1.01 -11.01
C ALA A 216 -50.93 -0.61 -11.47
N PRO A 217 -50.54 -0.84 -12.74
CA PRO A 217 -49.25 -0.38 -13.24
C PRO A 217 -49.10 1.14 -13.22
N ASP A 218 -47.96 1.63 -12.74
CA ASP A 218 -47.68 3.05 -12.51
C ASP A 218 -46.64 3.63 -13.49
N ASN A 219 -46.63 4.96 -13.66
CA ASN A 219 -45.59 5.66 -14.42
C ASN A 219 -44.40 6.01 -13.52
N GLU A 220 -43.39 5.14 -13.50
CA GLU A 220 -42.21 5.28 -12.66
C GLU A 220 -41.38 6.53 -13.01
N TYR A 221 -41.41 7.01 -14.26
CA TYR A 221 -40.75 8.27 -14.60
C TYR A 221 -41.42 9.47 -13.90
N GLU A 222 -42.74 9.46 -13.72
CA GLU A 222 -43.44 10.50 -12.95
C GLU A 222 -43.17 10.34 -11.45
N GLY A 223 -43.30 9.12 -10.91
CA GLY A 223 -43.05 8.83 -9.50
C GLY A 223 -41.63 9.17 -9.02
N LEU A 224 -40.63 8.99 -9.89
CA LEU A 224 -39.23 9.33 -9.59
C LEU A 224 -38.85 10.78 -9.92
N ALA A 225 -39.69 11.57 -10.58
CA ALA A 225 -39.30 12.87 -11.15
C ALA A 225 -38.84 13.90 -10.10
N GLU A 226 -39.41 13.86 -8.90
CA GLU A 226 -39.02 14.73 -7.76
C GLU A 226 -37.98 14.09 -6.82
N SER A 227 -37.44 12.93 -7.16
CA SER A 227 -36.52 12.15 -6.31
C SER A 227 -35.07 12.26 -6.78
N GLY A 228 -34.16 12.52 -5.84
CA GLY A 228 -32.72 12.61 -6.12
C GLY A 228 -32.18 11.34 -6.79
N SER A 229 -31.37 11.53 -7.83
CA SER A 229 -30.72 10.47 -8.60
C SER A 229 -29.55 9.84 -7.82
N PHE A 230 -28.58 10.66 -7.40
CA PHE A 230 -27.39 10.21 -6.69
C PHE A 230 -27.65 9.87 -5.20
N PRO A 231 -27.12 8.75 -4.66
CA PRO A 231 -26.67 7.54 -5.35
C PRO A 231 -27.86 6.63 -5.73
N SER A 232 -27.65 5.62 -6.59
CA SER A 232 -28.73 4.76 -7.08
C SER A 232 -29.17 3.70 -6.05
N GLY A 233 -30.40 3.86 -5.53
CA GLY A 233 -31.00 2.93 -4.57
C GLY A 233 -31.29 1.54 -5.15
N HIS A 234 -31.70 1.45 -6.42
CA HIS A 234 -31.87 0.15 -7.10
C HIS A 234 -30.52 -0.53 -7.36
N THR A 235 -29.46 0.23 -7.60
CA THR A 235 -28.09 -0.32 -7.67
C THR A 235 -27.63 -0.79 -6.29
N THR A 236 -27.91 -0.03 -5.24
CA THR A 236 -27.60 -0.43 -3.85
C THR A 236 -28.34 -1.72 -3.47
N PHE A 237 -29.59 -1.89 -3.92
CA PHE A 237 -30.29 -3.18 -3.83
C PHE A 237 -29.54 -4.28 -4.61
N ALA A 238 -29.24 -4.08 -5.89
CA ALA A 238 -28.55 -5.08 -6.70
C ALA A 238 -27.20 -5.50 -6.07
N PHE A 239 -26.41 -4.56 -5.55
CA PHE A 239 -25.15 -4.84 -4.88
C PHE A 239 -25.31 -5.45 -3.48
N THR A 240 -26.27 -5.04 -2.66
CA THR A 240 -26.50 -5.74 -1.37
C THR A 240 -26.96 -7.19 -1.57
N GLN A 241 -27.82 -7.46 -2.55
CA GLN A 241 -28.21 -8.82 -2.91
C GLN A 241 -27.06 -9.60 -3.55
N GLY A 242 -26.30 -8.95 -4.44
CA GLY A 242 -25.19 -9.52 -5.19
C GLY A 242 -24.00 -9.90 -4.34
N VAL A 243 -23.45 -8.94 -3.60
CA VAL A 243 -22.32 -9.13 -2.67
C VAL A 243 -22.73 -10.11 -1.56
N GLY A 244 -23.99 -10.06 -1.11
CA GLY A 244 -24.54 -11.07 -0.20
C GLY A 244 -24.52 -12.48 -0.79
N LEU A 245 -25.02 -12.66 -2.03
CA LEU A 245 -25.02 -13.96 -2.70
C LEU A 245 -23.59 -14.46 -2.98
N SER A 246 -22.66 -13.61 -3.41
CA SER A 246 -21.26 -13.99 -3.63
C SER A 246 -20.53 -14.29 -2.31
N ALA A 247 -20.95 -13.71 -1.19
CA ALA A 247 -20.46 -14.03 0.14
C ALA A 247 -21.00 -15.37 0.71
N ILE A 248 -21.95 -16.05 0.04
CA ILE A 248 -22.39 -17.43 0.40
C ILE A 248 -22.19 -18.45 -0.73
N LEU A 249 -22.00 -18.00 -1.96
CA LEU A 249 -21.70 -18.81 -3.15
C LEU A 249 -20.47 -18.23 -3.90
N PRO A 250 -19.31 -18.05 -3.23
CA PRO A 250 -18.12 -17.45 -3.80
C PRO A 250 -17.59 -18.18 -5.04
N GLU A 251 -17.90 -19.48 -5.20
CA GLU A 251 -17.56 -20.31 -6.36
C GLU A 251 -18.08 -19.74 -7.70
N LEU A 252 -19.10 -18.88 -7.66
CA LEU A 252 -19.65 -18.15 -8.81
C LEU A 252 -19.54 -16.62 -8.64
N GLY A 253 -18.72 -16.16 -7.70
CA GLY A 253 -18.51 -14.76 -7.36
C GLY A 253 -18.24 -13.80 -8.54
N PRO A 254 -17.34 -14.09 -9.49
CA PRO A 254 -17.12 -13.23 -10.66
C PRO A 254 -18.38 -13.07 -11.52
N GLN A 255 -19.09 -14.17 -11.76
CA GLN A 255 -20.34 -14.19 -12.51
C GLN A 255 -21.44 -13.39 -11.79
N ILE A 256 -21.57 -13.57 -10.47
CA ILE A 256 -22.49 -12.80 -9.60
C ILE A 256 -22.16 -11.30 -9.67
N MET A 257 -20.91 -10.92 -9.39
CA MET A 257 -20.51 -9.51 -9.38
C MET A 257 -20.67 -8.84 -10.76
N THR A 258 -20.44 -9.56 -11.86
CA THR A 258 -20.65 -9.06 -13.23
C THR A 258 -22.13 -8.89 -13.56
N ARG A 259 -22.99 -9.85 -13.20
CA ARG A 259 -24.44 -9.74 -13.38
C ARG A 259 -25.03 -8.58 -12.55
N VAL A 260 -24.44 -8.32 -11.39
CA VAL A 260 -24.81 -7.24 -10.47
C VAL A 260 -24.38 -5.87 -10.97
N SER A 261 -23.19 -5.75 -11.58
CA SER A 261 -22.81 -4.49 -12.26
C SER A 261 -23.67 -4.23 -13.50
N GLU A 262 -24.14 -5.27 -14.20
CA GLU A 262 -25.17 -5.14 -15.23
C GLU A 262 -26.52 -4.67 -14.65
N ALA A 263 -26.98 -5.21 -13.52
CA ALA A 263 -28.23 -4.77 -12.90
C ALA A 263 -28.16 -3.29 -12.44
N GLY A 264 -26.98 -2.80 -12.05
CA GLY A 264 -26.70 -1.37 -11.87
C GLY A 264 -26.76 -0.60 -13.19
N ASN A 265 -26.01 -1.03 -14.21
CA ASN A 265 -25.96 -0.42 -15.55
C ASN A 265 -27.36 -0.34 -16.20
N ASN A 266 -28.24 -1.30 -15.92
CA ASN A 266 -29.62 -1.33 -16.37
C ASN A 266 -30.48 -0.16 -15.83
N ARG A 267 -30.04 0.55 -14.80
CA ARG A 267 -30.65 1.81 -14.35
C ARG A 267 -30.27 3.02 -15.23
N ILE A 268 -29.16 2.93 -15.94
CA ILE A 268 -28.78 3.85 -17.02
C ILE A 268 -29.52 3.48 -18.32
N VAL A 269 -29.71 2.18 -18.61
CA VAL A 269 -30.55 1.70 -19.73
C VAL A 269 -31.97 2.28 -19.64
N LEU A 270 -32.61 2.25 -18.47
CA LEU A 270 -33.91 2.89 -18.25
C LEU A 270 -33.86 4.43 -18.27
N GLY A 271 -32.68 5.04 -18.37
CA GLY A 271 -32.51 6.49 -18.46
C GLY A 271 -32.81 7.25 -17.17
N VAL A 272 -32.79 6.59 -16.02
CA VAL A 272 -33.22 7.18 -14.72
C VAL A 272 -32.07 7.42 -13.74
N HIS A 273 -30.85 6.99 -14.09
CA HIS A 273 -29.65 7.11 -13.26
C HIS A 273 -28.40 7.33 -14.12
N TYR A 274 -27.40 7.96 -13.50
CA TYR A 274 -26.08 8.26 -14.08
C TYR A 274 -25.02 7.21 -13.72
N PRO A 275 -23.94 7.04 -14.50
CA PRO A 275 -22.74 6.30 -14.11
C PRO A 275 -22.25 6.57 -12.67
N LEU A 276 -22.15 7.84 -12.24
CA LEU A 276 -21.79 8.17 -10.85
C LEU A 276 -22.81 7.64 -9.83
N ASP A 277 -24.11 7.65 -10.14
CA ASP A 277 -25.13 7.06 -9.27
C ASP A 277 -24.91 5.54 -9.11
N ILE A 278 -24.41 4.86 -10.14
CA ILE A 278 -24.14 3.42 -10.11
C ILE A 278 -22.88 3.16 -9.28
N MET A 279 -21.82 3.94 -9.46
CA MET A 279 -20.59 3.87 -8.64
C MET A 279 -20.88 4.13 -7.15
N GLY A 280 -21.69 5.15 -6.84
CA GLY A 280 -22.14 5.42 -5.47
C GLY A 280 -23.05 4.32 -4.91
N GLY A 281 -23.88 3.70 -5.75
CA GLY A 281 -24.71 2.54 -5.38
C GLY A 281 -23.90 1.27 -5.11
N HIS A 282 -22.82 1.05 -5.85
CA HIS A 282 -21.84 -0.03 -5.60
C HIS A 282 -21.18 0.16 -4.23
N ILE A 283 -20.57 1.33 -3.98
CA ILE A 283 -19.93 1.68 -2.70
C ILE A 283 -20.88 1.42 -1.53
N ALA A 284 -22.11 1.95 -1.61
CA ALA A 284 -23.12 1.80 -0.56
C ALA A 284 -23.52 0.34 -0.32
N GLY A 285 -23.67 -0.46 -1.38
CA GLY A 285 -24.07 -1.87 -1.27
C GLY A 285 -22.98 -2.76 -0.69
N THR A 286 -21.73 -2.59 -1.14
CA THR A 286 -20.57 -3.35 -0.65
C THR A 286 -20.28 -3.03 0.82
N TYR A 287 -20.22 -1.74 1.19
CA TYR A 287 -20.06 -1.29 2.58
C TYR A 287 -21.17 -1.83 3.50
N GLY A 288 -22.43 -1.78 3.04
CA GLY A 288 -23.56 -2.31 3.80
C GLY A 288 -23.42 -3.79 4.12
N VAL A 289 -23.12 -4.64 3.12
CA VAL A 289 -22.97 -6.09 3.33
C VAL A 289 -21.79 -6.41 4.25
N ALA A 290 -20.64 -5.74 4.10
CA ALA A 290 -19.51 -5.92 4.99
C ALA A 290 -19.84 -5.53 6.45
N THR A 291 -20.50 -4.38 6.63
CA THR A 291 -20.98 -3.91 7.93
C THR A 291 -21.95 -4.89 8.57
N ALA A 292 -22.91 -5.43 7.79
CA ALA A 292 -23.88 -6.39 8.28
C ALA A 292 -23.25 -7.75 8.63
N LEU A 293 -22.25 -8.22 7.88
CA LEU A 293 -21.52 -9.46 8.19
C LEU A 293 -20.61 -9.34 9.42
N SER A 294 -20.35 -8.13 9.94
CA SER A 294 -19.69 -7.94 11.24
C SER A 294 -20.55 -8.32 12.46
N ASP A 295 -21.88 -8.47 12.29
CA ASP A 295 -22.77 -9.02 13.32
C ASP A 295 -22.71 -10.56 13.33
N PRO A 296 -22.28 -11.22 14.44
CA PRO A 296 -22.24 -12.67 14.54
C PRO A 296 -23.57 -13.38 14.24
N ALA A 297 -24.71 -12.74 14.47
CA ALA A 297 -26.02 -13.31 14.15
C ALA A 297 -26.29 -13.33 12.64
N THR A 298 -25.78 -12.33 11.91
CA THR A 298 -25.90 -12.21 10.45
C THR A 298 -24.84 -13.06 9.73
N ALA A 299 -23.62 -13.11 10.27
CA ALA A 299 -22.60 -14.09 9.91
C ALA A 299 -23.13 -15.54 9.99
N LYS A 300 -23.79 -15.91 11.09
CA LYS A 300 -24.43 -17.22 11.25
C LYS A 300 -25.56 -17.48 10.24
N GLN A 301 -26.32 -16.46 9.84
CA GLN A 301 -27.32 -16.58 8.77
C GLN A 301 -26.67 -16.88 7.41
N ALA A 302 -25.53 -16.25 7.11
CA ALA A 302 -24.76 -16.53 5.89
C ALA A 302 -24.25 -17.99 5.86
N GLN A 303 -23.70 -18.49 6.97
CA GLN A 303 -23.32 -19.92 7.09
C GLN A 303 -24.51 -20.85 6.86
N GLU A 304 -25.65 -20.56 7.50
CA GLU A 304 -26.85 -21.37 7.37
C GLU A 304 -27.43 -21.36 5.95
N ALA A 305 -27.32 -20.24 5.23
CA ALA A 305 -27.72 -20.12 3.82
C ALA A 305 -26.74 -20.83 2.87
N ARG A 306 -25.42 -20.73 3.08
CA ARG A 306 -24.41 -21.47 2.28
C ARG A 306 -24.65 -22.98 2.34
N ALA A 307 -24.86 -23.53 3.55
CA ALA A 307 -25.18 -24.94 3.74
C ALA A 307 -26.52 -25.36 3.14
N GLU A 308 -27.51 -24.45 3.09
CA GLU A 308 -28.80 -24.69 2.42
C GLU A 308 -28.64 -24.74 0.90
N LEU A 309 -27.93 -23.78 0.29
CA LEU A 309 -27.63 -23.76 -1.14
C LEU A 309 -26.87 -25.02 -1.58
N GLN A 310 -25.78 -25.38 -0.88
CA GLN A 310 -24.99 -26.57 -1.19
C GLN A 310 -25.85 -27.85 -1.17
N SER A 311 -26.69 -28.02 -0.14
CA SER A 311 -27.55 -29.20 0.03
C SER A 311 -28.68 -29.27 -1.00
N VAL A 312 -29.39 -28.16 -1.24
CA VAL A 312 -30.58 -28.12 -2.09
C VAL A 312 -30.19 -28.17 -3.58
N LEU A 313 -29.27 -27.31 -4.02
CA LEU A 313 -28.86 -27.26 -5.42
C LEU A 313 -28.03 -28.49 -5.81
N GLY A 314 -27.21 -29.03 -4.90
CA GLY A 314 -26.53 -30.32 -5.10
C GLY A 314 -27.50 -31.48 -5.28
N ALA A 315 -28.57 -31.53 -4.48
CA ALA A 315 -29.62 -32.54 -4.62
C ALA A 315 -30.41 -32.40 -5.93
N ASP A 316 -30.75 -31.18 -6.36
CA ASP A 316 -31.43 -30.95 -7.65
C ASP A 316 -30.51 -31.28 -8.84
N CYS A 317 -29.19 -31.00 -8.76
CA CYS A 317 -28.21 -31.44 -9.75
C CYS A 317 -28.12 -32.98 -9.86
N GLN A 318 -28.14 -33.70 -8.73
CA GLN A 318 -28.18 -35.17 -8.72
C GLN A 318 -29.52 -35.69 -9.30
N ALA A 319 -30.66 -35.13 -8.87
CA ALA A 319 -31.98 -35.56 -9.31
C ALA A 319 -32.18 -35.40 -10.83
N ASN A 320 -31.64 -34.31 -11.39
CA ASN A 320 -31.62 -34.05 -12.82
C ASN A 320 -30.48 -34.74 -13.59
N LYS A 321 -29.61 -35.50 -12.89
CA LYS A 321 -28.47 -36.26 -13.45
C LYS A 321 -27.40 -35.39 -14.11
N VAL A 322 -27.24 -34.16 -13.63
CA VAL A 322 -26.08 -33.31 -13.95
C VAL A 322 -24.84 -33.91 -13.28
N THR A 323 -24.95 -34.24 -11.99
CA THR A 323 -23.93 -34.93 -11.20
C THR A 323 -24.37 -36.36 -10.84
N LYS A 324 -23.41 -37.19 -10.42
CA LYS A 324 -23.69 -38.50 -9.79
C LYS A 324 -24.09 -38.33 -8.33
N ASP A 325 -23.40 -37.46 -7.62
CA ASP A 325 -23.49 -37.26 -6.18
C ASP A 325 -24.11 -35.88 -5.86
N ALA A 326 -24.72 -35.75 -4.70
CA ALA A 326 -25.52 -34.57 -4.33
C ALA A 326 -24.66 -33.40 -3.81
N ASP A 327 -23.72 -32.93 -4.64
CA ASP A 327 -22.78 -31.87 -4.32
C ASP A 327 -22.85 -30.72 -5.34
N LEU A 328 -22.82 -29.48 -4.84
CA LEU A 328 -22.94 -28.26 -5.65
C LEU A 328 -21.62 -27.87 -6.34
N HIS A 329 -20.47 -28.16 -5.73
CA HIS A 329 -19.15 -27.86 -6.32
C HIS A 329 -18.89 -28.78 -7.52
N ASP A 330 -19.19 -30.08 -7.40
CA ASP A 330 -19.24 -31.02 -8.53
C ASP A 330 -20.20 -30.53 -9.62
N CYS A 331 -21.35 -29.95 -9.26
CA CYS A 331 -22.30 -29.42 -10.23
C CYS A 331 -21.74 -28.20 -10.97
N ILE A 332 -21.16 -27.23 -10.27
CA ILE A 332 -20.50 -26.04 -10.83
C ILE A 332 -19.40 -26.43 -11.81
N ASN A 333 -18.57 -27.42 -11.45
CA ASN A 333 -17.49 -27.91 -12.29
C ASN A 333 -18.01 -28.72 -13.50
N THR A 334 -19.06 -29.52 -13.32
CA THR A 334 -19.65 -30.31 -14.41
C THR A 334 -20.40 -29.44 -15.43
N THR A 335 -21.08 -28.39 -14.98
CA THR A 335 -21.71 -27.39 -15.87
C THR A 335 -20.70 -26.36 -16.39
N ASN A 336 -19.48 -26.32 -15.86
CA ASN A 336 -18.50 -25.26 -16.12
C ASN A 336 -19.07 -23.85 -15.87
N ALA A 337 -19.85 -23.69 -14.79
CA ALA A 337 -20.52 -22.44 -14.46
C ALA A 337 -19.56 -21.37 -13.92
N ASN A 338 -18.44 -21.79 -13.32
CA ASN A 338 -17.32 -20.91 -12.98
C ASN A 338 -16.43 -20.57 -14.20
N GLY A 339 -16.48 -21.36 -15.27
CA GLY A 339 -15.71 -21.15 -16.50
C GLY A 339 -14.27 -21.62 -16.47
N GLN A 340 -13.89 -22.44 -15.49
CA GLN A 340 -12.49 -22.83 -15.26
C GLN A 340 -12.04 -24.04 -16.11
N SER A 341 -12.96 -24.71 -16.80
CA SER A 341 -12.64 -25.79 -17.74
C SER A 341 -12.55 -25.27 -19.18
N SER A 342 -11.33 -25.12 -19.69
CA SER A 342 -11.04 -24.89 -21.11
C SER A 342 -11.39 -26.06 -22.04
N LYS A 343 -11.93 -27.15 -21.50
CA LYS A 343 -12.32 -28.38 -22.21
C LYS A 343 -13.84 -28.57 -22.32
N GLN A 344 -14.63 -27.75 -21.62
CA GLN A 344 -16.09 -27.76 -21.67
C GLN A 344 -16.58 -26.43 -22.27
N PRO A 345 -17.80 -26.38 -22.86
CA PRO A 345 -18.47 -25.11 -23.11
C PRO A 345 -18.58 -24.30 -21.81
N TYR A 346 -18.54 -22.98 -21.88
CA TYR A 346 -18.83 -22.15 -20.71
C TYR A 346 -20.32 -22.23 -20.39
N GLY A 347 -20.65 -22.61 -19.15
CA GLY A 347 -22.02 -22.72 -18.66
C GLY A 347 -22.35 -21.72 -17.56
N GLY A 348 -21.55 -20.67 -17.43
CA GLY A 348 -21.76 -19.59 -16.44
C GLY A 348 -22.69 -18.49 -16.96
N TYR A 349 -22.63 -17.34 -16.29
CA TYR A 349 -23.33 -16.14 -16.73
C TYR A 349 -22.77 -15.61 -18.05
N THR A 350 -23.65 -15.44 -19.04
CA THR A 350 -23.36 -14.82 -20.34
C THR A 350 -24.39 -13.74 -20.67
N ASN A 351 -23.98 -12.74 -21.45
CA ASN A 351 -24.89 -11.77 -22.07
C ASN A 351 -24.50 -11.50 -23.53
N SER A 352 -25.35 -10.79 -24.26
CA SER A 352 -25.06 -10.29 -25.62
C SER A 352 -25.08 -8.75 -25.68
N PHE A 353 -24.91 -8.09 -24.54
CA PHE A 353 -25.09 -6.65 -24.40
C PHE A 353 -23.73 -5.95 -24.42
N THR A 354 -23.65 -4.88 -25.20
CA THR A 354 -22.44 -4.05 -25.31
C THR A 354 -22.80 -2.58 -25.27
N ASP A 355 -21.98 -1.82 -24.56
CA ASP A 355 -22.09 -0.38 -24.40
C ASP A 355 -20.68 0.26 -24.49
N ASP A 356 -20.58 1.60 -24.41
CA ASP A 356 -19.30 2.31 -24.54
C ASP A 356 -18.29 1.98 -23.42
N VAL A 357 -18.73 1.36 -22.32
CA VAL A 357 -17.87 0.86 -21.24
C VAL A 357 -17.51 -0.61 -21.47
N VAL A 358 -18.50 -1.44 -21.81
CA VAL A 358 -18.38 -2.88 -22.03
C VAL A 358 -18.55 -3.17 -23.52
N THR A 359 -17.46 -2.98 -24.27
CA THR A 359 -17.45 -3.07 -25.74
C THR A 359 -17.44 -4.51 -26.30
N LYS A 360 -17.57 -5.53 -25.45
CA LYS A 360 -17.60 -6.96 -25.81
C LYS A 360 -18.69 -7.69 -25.01
N PRO A 361 -19.43 -8.64 -25.61
CA PRO A 361 -20.32 -9.54 -24.87
C PRO A 361 -19.59 -10.35 -23.79
N VAL A 362 -20.31 -10.73 -22.72
CA VAL A 362 -19.81 -11.67 -21.72
C VAL A 362 -20.02 -13.10 -22.21
N THR A 363 -18.93 -13.80 -22.53
CA THR A 363 -18.90 -15.15 -23.12
C THR A 363 -18.17 -16.20 -22.27
N ASP A 364 -17.49 -15.78 -21.21
CA ASP A 364 -16.56 -16.57 -20.39
C ASP A 364 -16.20 -15.82 -19.08
N GLU A 365 -15.46 -16.46 -18.17
CA GLU A 365 -15.00 -15.86 -16.90
C GLU A 365 -14.12 -14.62 -17.12
N ALA A 366 -13.31 -14.57 -18.18
CA ALA A 366 -12.40 -13.47 -18.47
C ALA A 366 -13.14 -12.21 -18.97
N SER A 367 -14.07 -12.36 -19.93
CA SER A 367 -14.94 -11.28 -20.41
C SER A 367 -15.90 -10.79 -19.31
N ALA A 368 -16.29 -11.64 -18.36
CA ALA A 368 -17.00 -11.21 -17.15
C ALA A 368 -16.14 -10.30 -16.26
N LEU A 369 -14.90 -10.70 -15.94
CA LEU A 369 -13.95 -9.89 -15.18
C LEU A 369 -13.62 -8.55 -15.85
N ASP A 370 -13.44 -8.54 -17.18
CA ASP A 370 -13.26 -7.32 -17.98
C ASP A 370 -14.48 -6.39 -17.84
N ALA A 371 -15.69 -6.93 -18.05
CA ALA A 371 -16.94 -6.17 -17.99
C ALA A 371 -17.24 -5.58 -16.60
N TYR A 372 -16.96 -6.32 -15.53
CA TYR A 372 -17.05 -5.80 -14.16
C TYR A 372 -16.01 -4.70 -13.92
N THR A 373 -14.74 -4.94 -14.29
CA THR A 373 -13.65 -3.99 -14.06
C THR A 373 -13.86 -2.67 -14.81
N ALA A 374 -14.38 -2.71 -16.04
CA ALA A 374 -14.73 -1.50 -16.80
C ALA A 374 -15.87 -0.71 -16.13
N ARG A 375 -16.90 -1.39 -15.60
CA ARG A 375 -18.01 -0.78 -14.85
C ARG A 375 -17.64 -0.32 -13.44
N MET A 376 -16.41 -0.54 -12.95
CA MET A 376 -15.93 0.13 -11.74
C MET A 376 -15.53 1.59 -11.99
N THR A 377 -15.12 1.94 -13.22
CA THR A 377 -14.63 3.28 -13.56
C THR A 377 -15.49 4.03 -14.57
N TYR A 378 -16.39 3.35 -15.30
CA TYR A 378 -17.26 3.94 -16.33
C TYR A 378 -16.51 4.83 -17.36
N GLY A 379 -15.24 4.52 -17.62
CA GLY A 379 -14.38 5.32 -18.50
C GLY A 379 -14.04 6.73 -17.99
N PHE A 380 -14.40 7.09 -16.75
CA PHE A 380 -14.00 8.36 -16.15
C PHE A 380 -12.48 8.53 -16.12
N LYS A 381 -12.03 9.78 -16.18
CA LYS A 381 -10.62 10.13 -15.93
C LYS A 381 -10.38 10.26 -14.43
N GLN A 382 -9.17 9.95 -13.99
CA GLN A 382 -8.74 10.28 -12.63
C GLN A 382 -8.74 11.80 -12.46
N THR A 383 -9.39 12.28 -11.39
CA THR A 383 -9.51 13.69 -11.01
C THR A 383 -8.98 13.98 -9.61
N GLY A 384 -8.85 12.97 -8.76
CA GLY A 384 -8.19 13.02 -7.46
C GLY A 384 -6.73 12.53 -7.50
N ASP A 385 -6.17 12.29 -6.30
CA ASP A 385 -4.79 11.82 -6.12
C ASP A 385 -4.60 10.37 -6.62
N THR A 386 -3.76 10.22 -7.64
CA THR A 386 -3.38 8.93 -8.27
C THR A 386 -2.18 8.26 -7.62
N THR A 387 -1.64 8.84 -6.53
CA THR A 387 -0.47 8.32 -5.81
C THR A 387 -0.81 7.64 -4.48
N LYS A 388 -2.09 7.66 -4.06
CA LYS A 388 -2.54 6.89 -2.89
C LYS A 388 -2.22 5.40 -3.08
N ARG A 389 -1.71 4.80 -2.01
CA ARG A 389 -1.58 3.34 -1.87
C ARG A 389 -2.99 2.69 -1.83
N PRO A 390 -3.08 1.37 -2.06
CA PRO A 390 -4.23 0.56 -1.65
C PRO A 390 -4.62 0.84 -0.18
N VAL A 391 -5.92 0.78 0.12
CA VAL A 391 -6.51 1.02 1.44
C VAL A 391 -7.67 0.06 1.57
N VAL A 392 -7.50 -0.94 2.42
CA VAL A 392 -8.56 -1.90 2.73
C VAL A 392 -9.36 -1.36 3.93
N PRO A 393 -10.62 -0.96 3.75
CA PRO A 393 -11.45 -0.51 4.87
C PRO A 393 -11.65 -1.61 5.90
N GLU A 394 -11.91 -1.22 7.14
CA GLU A 394 -12.11 -2.14 8.26
C GLU A 394 -13.38 -3.00 8.05
N GLY A 395 -13.24 -4.32 8.15
CA GLY A 395 -14.34 -5.27 7.99
C GLY A 395 -14.62 -5.74 6.56
N ALA A 396 -13.84 -5.29 5.56
CA ALA A 396 -13.92 -5.79 4.19
C ALA A 396 -13.60 -7.30 4.07
N GLU A 397 -12.84 -7.84 5.03
CA GLU A 397 -12.50 -9.26 5.19
C GLU A 397 -13.76 -10.13 5.35
N ASN A 398 -14.82 -9.59 5.98
CA ASN A 398 -16.06 -10.31 6.23
C ASN A 398 -16.80 -10.69 4.93
N LEU A 399 -16.53 -10.01 3.81
CA LEU A 399 -17.03 -10.37 2.48
C LEU A 399 -16.45 -11.69 1.96
N LEU A 400 -15.36 -12.15 2.57
CA LEU A 400 -14.54 -13.30 2.14
C LEU A 400 -14.50 -14.42 3.19
N ALA A 401 -15.23 -14.27 4.31
CA ALA A 401 -15.32 -15.21 5.44
C ALA A 401 -15.86 -16.62 5.10
N ASN A 402 -16.41 -16.80 3.89
CA ASN A 402 -16.92 -18.06 3.34
C ASN A 402 -16.16 -18.54 2.09
N VAL A 403 -15.08 -17.88 1.68
CA VAL A 403 -14.26 -18.36 0.56
C VAL A 403 -13.46 -19.54 1.09
N ASP A 404 -13.95 -20.77 0.88
CA ASP A 404 -13.35 -22.01 1.39
C ASP A 404 -11.82 -22.05 1.20
N TYR A 405 -11.34 -21.59 0.04
CA TYR A 405 -9.93 -21.44 -0.35
C TYR A 405 -9.10 -20.54 0.57
N PHE A 406 -9.66 -19.43 1.07
CA PHE A 406 -8.96 -18.56 2.04
C PHE A 406 -9.11 -19.04 3.49
N ASN A 407 -10.11 -19.88 3.79
CA ASN A 407 -10.53 -20.16 5.16
C ASN A 407 -10.20 -21.57 5.66
N THR A 408 -9.78 -22.49 4.76
CA THR A 408 -9.55 -23.91 5.07
C THR A 408 -8.07 -24.27 5.06
N ASP A 409 -7.56 -24.74 6.19
CA ASP A 409 -6.28 -25.46 6.25
C ASP A 409 -6.46 -26.92 5.79
N ASP A 410 -5.83 -27.27 4.67
CA ASP A 410 -5.57 -28.66 4.29
C ASP A 410 -4.10 -28.80 3.84
N PRO A 411 -3.16 -28.95 4.81
CA PRO A 411 -1.74 -29.12 4.51
C PRO A 411 -1.40 -30.41 3.75
N ALA A 412 -2.32 -31.38 3.63
CA ALA A 412 -2.11 -32.59 2.84
C ALA A 412 -2.36 -32.35 1.34
N ASN A 413 -3.19 -31.37 1.00
CA ASN A 413 -3.47 -30.92 -0.37
C ASN A 413 -2.92 -29.51 -0.69
N GLY A 414 -2.08 -28.95 0.19
CA GLY A 414 -1.41 -27.66 0.00
C GLY A 414 -2.26 -26.42 0.27
N LYS A 415 -3.54 -26.55 0.65
CA LYS A 415 -4.41 -25.42 0.97
C LYS A 415 -4.11 -24.87 2.35
N LEU A 416 -4.06 -23.55 2.48
CA LEU A 416 -3.69 -22.85 3.69
C LEU A 416 -4.74 -21.79 4.02
N LYS A 417 -5.24 -21.77 5.27
CA LYS A 417 -6.11 -20.70 5.76
C LYS A 417 -5.28 -19.42 5.92
N LEU A 418 -5.73 -18.32 5.32
CA LEU A 418 -5.11 -17.00 5.43
C LEU A 418 -5.31 -16.37 6.82
N SER A 419 -4.34 -15.56 7.25
CA SER A 419 -4.51 -14.59 8.33
C SER A 419 -5.30 -13.36 7.86
N THR A 420 -5.77 -12.54 8.80
CA THR A 420 -6.43 -11.26 8.48
C THR A 420 -5.55 -10.38 7.59
N ASP A 421 -4.24 -10.30 7.88
CA ASP A 421 -3.30 -9.43 7.17
C ASP A 421 -2.92 -9.97 5.79
N GLU A 422 -2.86 -11.31 5.64
CA GLU A 422 -2.72 -11.95 4.33
C GLU A 422 -3.97 -11.69 3.47
N LEU A 423 -5.17 -11.78 4.06
CA LEU A 423 -6.43 -11.49 3.37
C LEU A 423 -6.55 -10.00 2.99
N ARG A 424 -6.12 -9.08 3.86
CA ARG A 424 -6.01 -7.64 3.55
C ARG A 424 -5.04 -7.40 2.39
N GLN A 425 -3.89 -8.10 2.32
CA GLN A 425 -2.98 -8.00 1.17
C GLN A 425 -3.64 -8.48 -0.14
N VAL A 426 -4.47 -9.53 -0.12
CA VAL A 426 -5.23 -9.99 -1.29
C VAL A 426 -6.30 -8.97 -1.72
N ILE A 427 -7.03 -8.37 -0.77
CA ILE A 427 -8.00 -7.30 -1.07
C ILE A 427 -7.29 -6.10 -1.69
N ALA A 428 -6.19 -5.65 -1.08
CA ALA A 428 -5.37 -4.53 -1.56
C ALA A 428 -4.82 -4.76 -2.99
N ALA A 429 -4.37 -5.97 -3.30
CA ALA A 429 -3.87 -6.32 -4.62
C ALA A 429 -4.95 -6.33 -5.71
N SER A 430 -6.23 -6.42 -5.34
CA SER A 430 -7.35 -6.37 -6.29
C SER A 430 -7.71 -4.95 -6.74
N GLU A 431 -7.30 -3.93 -5.97
CA GLU A 431 -7.83 -2.58 -6.10
C GLU A 431 -7.59 -1.97 -7.49
N ILE A 432 -8.58 -1.24 -8.01
CA ILE A 432 -8.36 -0.34 -9.14
C ILE A 432 -7.50 0.85 -8.69
N GLN A 433 -6.87 1.55 -9.65
CA GLN A 433 -6.02 2.70 -9.36
C GLN A 433 -6.77 3.81 -8.61
N SER A 434 -6.07 4.57 -7.78
CA SER A 434 -6.63 5.69 -7.02
C SER A 434 -6.94 6.91 -7.89
N GLY A 435 -7.73 7.85 -7.35
CA GLY A 435 -8.03 9.13 -7.98
C GLY A 435 -9.21 9.16 -8.98
N TYR A 436 -9.90 8.05 -9.24
CA TYR A 436 -11.21 8.09 -9.95
C TYR A 436 -12.28 8.82 -9.10
N PRO A 437 -13.38 9.29 -9.70
CA PRO A 437 -14.47 9.92 -8.95
C PRO A 437 -14.99 9.06 -7.79
N LEU A 438 -15.34 9.70 -6.67
CA LEU A 438 -15.76 9.11 -5.40
C LEU A 438 -14.64 8.42 -4.59
N ASP A 439 -13.43 8.23 -5.15
CA ASP A 439 -12.28 7.69 -4.41
C ASP A 439 -11.90 8.52 -3.18
N ALA A 440 -12.11 9.84 -3.21
CA ALA A 440 -11.60 10.71 -2.13
C ALA A 440 -12.33 10.53 -0.80
N SER A 441 -13.62 10.15 -0.81
CA SER A 441 -14.40 9.89 0.40
C SER A 441 -14.76 8.42 0.63
N SER A 442 -14.62 7.54 -0.36
CA SER A 442 -15.10 6.15 -0.28
C SER A 442 -14.33 5.22 0.66
N ASP A 443 -13.30 5.70 1.37
CA ASP A 443 -12.50 4.90 2.32
C ASP A 443 -11.92 3.59 1.72
N GLY A 444 -11.67 3.59 0.41
CA GLY A 444 -11.23 2.41 -0.35
C GLY A 444 -12.36 1.52 -0.87
N TRP A 445 -13.60 1.61 -0.36
CA TRP A 445 -14.75 0.81 -0.83
C TRP A 445 -15.04 0.95 -2.32
N GLY A 446 -14.74 2.11 -2.93
CA GLY A 446 -14.88 2.32 -4.36
C GLY A 446 -13.84 1.58 -5.21
N ARG A 447 -12.71 1.15 -4.62
CA ARG A 447 -11.59 0.55 -5.35
C ARG A 447 -11.55 -0.98 -5.30
N ILE A 448 -12.18 -1.62 -4.31
CA ILE A 448 -12.17 -3.09 -4.13
C ILE A 448 -12.79 -3.79 -5.35
N ASN A 449 -12.02 -4.63 -6.05
CA ASN A 449 -12.53 -5.41 -7.18
C ASN A 449 -12.93 -6.82 -6.74
N LEU A 450 -14.13 -6.95 -6.18
CA LEU A 450 -14.64 -8.23 -5.66
C LEU A 450 -14.63 -9.35 -6.71
N ALA A 451 -14.94 -9.05 -7.97
CA ALA A 451 -14.92 -10.05 -9.04
C ALA A 451 -13.52 -10.66 -9.21
N LYS A 452 -12.45 -9.85 -9.18
CA LYS A 452 -11.06 -10.33 -9.18
C LYS A 452 -10.68 -11.07 -7.89
N ILE A 453 -11.09 -10.59 -6.71
CA ILE A 453 -10.74 -11.26 -5.44
C ILE A 453 -11.18 -12.73 -5.44
N TYR A 454 -12.37 -13.03 -5.98
CA TYR A 454 -12.84 -14.41 -6.09
C TYR A 454 -12.00 -15.29 -7.04
N THR A 455 -11.16 -14.71 -7.90
CA THR A 455 -10.21 -15.42 -8.77
C THR A 455 -8.75 -15.27 -8.36
N ALA A 456 -8.49 -14.84 -7.12
CA ALA A 456 -7.15 -14.71 -6.58
C ALA A 456 -6.47 -16.08 -6.39
N ARG A 457 -5.23 -16.18 -6.85
CA ARG A 457 -4.24 -17.18 -6.42
C ARG A 457 -3.22 -16.50 -5.52
N VAL A 458 -2.82 -17.19 -4.46
CA VAL A 458 -1.88 -16.68 -3.46
C VAL A 458 -0.75 -17.68 -3.28
N THR A 459 0.46 -17.25 -3.60
CA THR A 459 1.67 -18.08 -3.44
C THR A 459 2.38 -17.70 -2.15
N PHE A 460 2.76 -18.68 -1.33
CA PHE A 460 3.48 -18.45 -0.07
C PHE A 460 4.89 -19.04 -0.10
N ASP A 461 5.84 -18.44 0.62
CA ASP A 461 7.20 -18.98 0.77
C ASP A 461 7.25 -20.32 1.54
N LYS A 462 6.27 -20.58 2.41
CA LYS A 462 6.12 -21.81 3.22
C LYS A 462 4.70 -21.96 3.76
N THR A 463 4.43 -23.08 4.45
CA THR A 463 3.09 -23.43 4.96
C THR A 463 2.68 -22.74 6.27
N ASP A 464 3.64 -22.48 7.17
CA ASP A 464 3.39 -22.03 8.55
C ASP A 464 2.73 -20.63 8.61
N PRO A 465 1.46 -20.50 9.06
CA PRO A 465 0.75 -19.21 9.13
C PRO A 465 1.38 -18.21 10.11
N ALA A 466 2.23 -18.63 11.05
CA ALA A 466 2.90 -17.72 11.98
C ALA A 466 4.15 -17.07 11.37
N THR A 467 4.71 -17.62 10.29
CA THR A 467 5.98 -17.12 9.73
C THR A 467 6.05 -17.08 8.20
N ARG A 468 5.06 -17.56 7.46
CA ARG A 468 5.03 -17.44 5.99
C ARG A 468 4.76 -16.02 5.53
N LYS A 469 4.98 -15.78 4.24
CA LYS A 469 4.67 -14.54 3.54
C LYS A 469 4.14 -14.85 2.15
N ILE A 470 3.21 -13.99 1.70
CA ILE A 470 2.78 -13.96 0.31
C ILE A 470 3.98 -13.55 -0.56
N THR A 471 4.32 -14.36 -1.56
CA THR A 471 5.38 -14.09 -2.55
C THR A 471 4.85 -13.68 -3.91
N ASP A 472 3.60 -14.05 -4.25
CA ASP A 472 2.89 -13.61 -5.44
C ASP A 472 1.38 -13.56 -5.19
N ILE A 473 0.68 -12.64 -5.86
CA ILE A 473 -0.78 -12.59 -5.95
C ILE A 473 -1.13 -12.40 -7.42
N SER A 474 -1.87 -13.35 -7.99
CA SER A 474 -2.34 -13.30 -9.37
C SER A 474 -3.84 -13.54 -9.46
N PHE A 475 -4.46 -13.12 -10.56
CA PHE A 475 -5.92 -13.19 -10.76
C PHE A 475 -6.25 -13.75 -12.15
N GLY A 476 -7.18 -14.70 -12.24
CA GLY A 476 -7.61 -15.27 -13.53
C GLY A 476 -8.25 -16.65 -13.41
N HIS A 477 -8.28 -17.40 -14.52
CA HIS A 477 -8.79 -18.78 -14.51
C HIS A 477 -8.10 -19.66 -13.45
N HIS A 478 -8.83 -20.68 -13.00
CA HIS A 478 -8.51 -21.57 -11.86
C HIS A 478 -8.46 -20.86 -10.50
N ARG A 479 -9.38 -21.28 -9.62
CA ARG A 479 -9.21 -21.20 -8.16
C ARG A 479 -8.44 -22.44 -7.67
N ASP A 480 -8.34 -22.60 -6.34
CA ASP A 480 -7.76 -23.74 -5.62
C ASP A 480 -6.22 -23.85 -5.55
N GLU A 481 -5.46 -23.06 -6.31
CA GLU A 481 -4.00 -23.01 -6.19
C GLU A 481 -3.54 -22.06 -5.08
N VAL A 482 -3.38 -22.56 -3.86
CA VAL A 482 -2.41 -21.99 -2.90
C VAL A 482 -1.10 -22.69 -3.19
N GLU A 483 -0.18 -22.02 -3.88
CA GLU A 483 1.12 -22.62 -4.16
C GLU A 483 2.11 -22.33 -3.03
N VAL A 484 2.65 -23.38 -2.42
CA VAL A 484 3.97 -23.32 -1.77
C VAL A 484 4.97 -23.89 -2.78
N PRO A 485 5.90 -23.07 -3.33
CA PRO A 485 6.80 -23.52 -4.39
C PRO A 485 7.59 -24.77 -4.00
N THR A 486 7.47 -25.83 -4.79
CA THR A 486 8.23 -27.08 -4.61
C THR A 486 9.70 -26.87 -4.98
N VAL A 487 10.44 -26.33 -4.00
CA VAL A 487 11.69 -25.57 -4.16
C VAL A 487 11.42 -24.23 -4.88
N PRO A 488 11.60 -23.07 -4.22
CA PRO A 488 11.51 -21.79 -4.91
C PRO A 488 12.57 -21.73 -6.03
N THR A 489 12.18 -21.24 -7.19
CA THR A 489 13.10 -21.01 -8.32
C THR A 489 13.73 -19.62 -8.21
N GLN A 490 14.96 -19.47 -8.70
CA GLN A 490 15.63 -18.17 -8.68
C GLN A 490 14.96 -17.25 -9.72
N PRO A 491 14.47 -16.04 -9.34
CA PRO A 491 13.87 -15.11 -10.29
C PRO A 491 14.89 -14.62 -11.33
N LYS A 492 14.43 -13.87 -12.33
CA LYS A 492 15.32 -13.24 -13.30
C LYS A 492 15.95 -11.98 -12.70
N ALA A 493 17.26 -11.81 -12.89
CA ALA A 493 17.99 -10.63 -12.43
C ALA A 493 17.58 -9.37 -13.23
N ASP A 494 17.15 -8.32 -12.52
CA ASP A 494 16.99 -6.97 -13.07
C ASP A 494 18.32 -6.19 -13.10
N ALA A 495 18.31 -4.93 -13.51
CA ALA A 495 19.52 -4.12 -13.63
C ALA A 495 20.33 -4.04 -12.32
N ILE A 496 19.68 -3.79 -11.18
CA ILE A 496 20.33 -3.73 -9.86
C ILE A 496 20.84 -5.11 -9.43
N THR A 497 20.05 -6.16 -9.65
CA THR A 497 20.44 -7.54 -9.34
C THR A 497 21.69 -7.94 -10.13
N ASN A 498 21.79 -7.58 -11.41
CA ASN A 498 22.96 -7.82 -12.26
C ASN A 498 24.22 -7.11 -11.73
N LEU A 499 24.11 -5.87 -11.22
CA LEU A 499 25.23 -5.14 -10.60
C LEU A 499 25.78 -5.84 -9.33
N LEU A 500 24.99 -6.73 -8.73
CA LEU A 500 25.31 -7.42 -7.48
C LEU A 500 25.65 -8.90 -7.65
N THR A 501 25.73 -9.40 -8.90
CA THR A 501 25.91 -10.84 -9.24
C THR A 501 27.10 -11.51 -8.56
N ASP A 502 28.17 -10.76 -8.26
CA ASP A 502 29.32 -11.23 -7.50
C ASP A 502 28.95 -11.85 -6.14
N TYR A 503 27.81 -11.46 -5.55
CA TYR A 503 27.34 -12.00 -4.27
C TYR A 503 27.13 -13.53 -4.31
N ASN A 504 26.77 -14.08 -5.47
CA ASN A 504 26.68 -15.52 -5.71
C ASN A 504 28.04 -16.26 -5.53
N THR A 505 29.16 -15.54 -5.44
CA THR A 505 30.49 -16.09 -5.11
C THR A 505 30.60 -16.49 -3.64
N TYR A 506 29.85 -15.82 -2.76
CA TYR A 506 29.90 -16.00 -1.31
C TYR A 506 28.71 -16.82 -0.82
N PHE A 507 27.49 -16.47 -1.24
CA PHE A 507 26.24 -17.09 -0.82
C PHE A 507 25.30 -17.32 -2.01
N ASP A 508 24.66 -18.49 -2.06
CA ASP A 508 23.69 -18.85 -3.10
C ASP A 508 22.62 -19.78 -2.50
N PHE A 509 21.47 -19.19 -2.17
CA PHE A 509 20.29 -19.89 -1.64
C PHE A 509 19.73 -20.94 -2.59
N TYR A 510 19.93 -20.80 -3.91
CA TYR A 510 19.22 -21.58 -4.92
C TYR A 510 19.98 -22.82 -5.38
N ASN A 511 21.26 -22.68 -5.73
CA ASN A 511 22.08 -23.74 -6.33
C ASN A 511 23.08 -24.37 -5.34
N ALA A 512 23.46 -23.65 -4.27
CA ALA A 512 24.36 -24.18 -3.23
C ALA A 512 23.67 -24.40 -1.88
N ASN A 513 22.44 -23.90 -1.72
CA ASN A 513 21.72 -23.84 -0.44
C ASN A 513 22.59 -23.24 0.68
N GLY A 514 23.14 -22.03 0.48
CA GLY A 514 23.88 -21.31 1.52
C GLY A 514 25.26 -20.83 1.08
N VAL A 515 26.22 -20.84 2.01
CA VAL A 515 27.60 -20.36 1.78
C VAL A 515 28.33 -21.29 0.81
N LYS A 516 28.94 -20.72 -0.23
CA LYS A 516 29.73 -21.47 -1.21
C LYS A 516 30.91 -22.16 -0.52
N ASN A 517 31.20 -23.40 -0.92
CA ASN A 517 32.31 -24.18 -0.34
C ASN A 517 33.69 -23.80 -0.93
N THR A 518 34.04 -22.51 -0.88
CA THR A 518 35.38 -21.99 -1.24
C THR A 518 36.02 -21.29 -0.03
N GLU A 519 37.34 -21.17 -0.02
CA GLU A 519 38.06 -20.47 1.05
C GLU A 519 37.70 -18.98 1.09
N VAL A 520 37.66 -18.33 -0.09
CA VAL A 520 37.26 -16.92 -0.25
C VAL A 520 35.84 -16.69 0.25
N ALA A 521 34.89 -17.56 -0.07
CA ALA A 521 33.51 -17.45 0.41
C ALA A 521 33.44 -17.49 1.94
N LYS A 522 34.03 -18.52 2.56
CA LYS A 522 34.03 -18.69 4.02
C LYS A 522 34.76 -17.56 4.75
N ALA A 523 35.87 -17.07 4.21
CA ALA A 523 36.58 -15.93 4.78
C ALA A 523 35.75 -14.64 4.69
N THR A 524 35.07 -14.41 3.56
CA THR A 524 34.23 -13.23 3.35
C THR A 524 33.01 -13.27 4.26
N THR A 525 32.20 -14.34 4.25
CA THR A 525 31.00 -14.41 5.11
C THR A 525 31.35 -14.43 6.59
N LYS A 526 32.50 -15.00 6.98
CA LYS A 526 32.97 -14.91 8.37
C LYS A 526 33.31 -13.47 8.80
N HIS A 527 33.95 -12.68 7.93
CA HIS A 527 34.19 -11.26 8.21
C HIS A 527 32.88 -10.47 8.29
N ASP A 528 31.94 -10.74 7.38
CA ASP A 528 30.61 -10.15 7.35
C ASP A 528 29.84 -10.43 8.66
N ASP A 529 29.81 -11.69 9.10
CA ASP A 529 29.24 -12.13 10.39
C ASP A 529 29.94 -11.50 11.60
N ASP A 530 31.28 -11.58 11.67
CA ASP A 530 32.05 -11.11 12.83
C ASP A 530 31.96 -9.60 13.01
N LEU A 531 32.00 -8.84 11.90
CA LEU A 531 31.87 -7.39 11.90
C LEU A 531 30.42 -6.95 12.21
N THR A 532 29.41 -7.67 11.70
CA THR A 532 28.00 -7.46 12.07
C THR A 532 27.81 -7.58 13.58
N ALA A 533 28.33 -8.67 14.17
CA ALA A 533 28.29 -8.86 15.62
C ALA A 533 29.06 -7.77 16.37
N SER A 534 30.23 -7.34 15.91
CA SER A 534 31.03 -6.31 16.59
C SER A 534 30.32 -4.95 16.63
N ILE A 535 29.81 -4.48 15.48
CA ILE A 535 29.12 -3.18 15.35
C ILE A 535 27.86 -3.15 16.23
N ASN A 536 27.00 -4.18 16.13
CA ASN A 536 25.79 -4.31 16.93
C ASN A 536 26.10 -4.35 18.44
N ASN A 537 27.05 -5.19 18.88
CA ASN A 537 27.36 -5.33 20.31
C ASN A 537 28.00 -4.08 20.92
N LYS A 538 28.80 -3.34 20.14
CA LYS A 538 29.45 -2.10 20.58
C LYS A 538 28.42 -0.98 20.75
N ALA A 539 27.51 -0.83 19.78
CA ALA A 539 26.47 0.21 19.82
C ALA A 539 25.43 -0.03 20.92
N TYR A 540 24.93 -1.27 21.07
CA TYR A 540 23.92 -1.64 22.08
C TYR A 540 24.31 -1.29 23.53
N GLY A 541 25.62 -1.31 23.82
CA GLY A 541 26.14 -1.09 25.17
C GLY A 541 25.58 -2.09 26.19
N ALA A 542 24.81 -1.56 27.15
CA ALA A 542 24.24 -2.33 28.26
C ALA A 542 22.81 -2.82 28.04
N ASP A 543 21.95 -2.03 27.37
CA ASP A 543 20.50 -2.26 27.32
C ASP A 543 19.81 -1.80 26.00
N GLY A 544 20.57 -1.46 24.96
CA GLY A 544 20.04 -1.05 23.65
C GLY A 544 19.37 0.32 23.64
N LYS A 545 19.77 1.23 24.56
CA LYS A 545 19.26 2.60 24.65
C LYS A 545 20.36 3.68 24.57
N THR A 546 21.48 3.37 23.93
CA THR A 546 22.53 4.38 23.70
C THR A 546 22.08 5.43 22.70
N ALA A 547 22.80 6.55 22.64
CA ALA A 547 22.56 7.56 21.61
C ALA A 547 22.74 7.01 20.18
N GLN A 548 23.57 5.97 19.99
CA GLN A 548 23.72 5.31 18.69
C GLN A 548 22.51 4.43 18.36
N ASP A 549 21.98 3.68 19.34
CA ASP A 549 20.75 2.90 19.15
C ASP A 549 19.57 3.80 18.79
N GLN A 550 19.36 4.89 19.54
CA GLN A 550 18.27 5.84 19.28
C GLN A 550 18.38 6.53 17.92
N ARG A 551 19.61 6.85 17.48
CA ARG A 551 19.89 7.38 16.15
C ARG A 551 19.65 6.34 15.06
N ALA A 552 19.97 5.07 15.30
CA ALA A 552 19.68 3.98 14.39
C ALA A 552 18.17 3.70 14.24
N LEU A 553 17.38 3.90 15.31
CA LEU A 553 15.91 3.90 15.23
C LEU A 553 15.39 5.09 14.40
N SER A 554 15.91 6.30 14.60
CA SER A 554 15.56 7.47 13.79
C SER A 554 15.87 7.25 12.29
N ASP A 555 17.02 6.66 11.97
CA ASP A 555 17.41 6.31 10.60
C ASP A 555 16.56 5.14 10.04
N ALA A 556 15.91 4.37 10.90
CA ALA A 556 15.03 3.28 10.48
C ALA A 556 13.65 3.73 10.02
N GLN A 557 13.16 4.91 10.46
CA GLN A 557 11.83 5.45 10.09
C GLN A 557 11.69 5.81 8.60
N MET A 558 12.74 5.64 7.78
CA MET A 558 12.78 6.06 6.37
C MET A 558 12.36 7.52 6.15
N ASN A 559 12.65 8.39 7.13
CA ASN A 559 12.37 9.82 7.06
C ASN A 559 13.66 10.57 6.70
N SER A 560 13.82 10.92 5.42
CA SER A 560 15.04 11.57 4.92
C SER A 560 15.29 12.96 5.51
N THR A 561 14.24 13.69 5.94
CA THR A 561 14.40 14.93 6.70
C THR A 561 15.06 14.68 8.06
N ASN A 562 14.56 13.71 8.84
CA ASN A 562 15.14 13.35 10.14
C ASN A 562 16.52 12.69 10.01
N THR A 563 16.76 11.94 8.94
CA THR A 563 18.04 11.25 8.68
C THR A 563 19.13 12.23 8.24
N LEU A 564 18.86 13.15 7.31
CA LEU A 564 19.93 13.88 6.61
C LEU A 564 20.16 15.33 7.07
N TYR A 565 19.29 15.91 7.90
CA TYR A 565 19.41 17.34 8.23
C TYR A 565 20.72 17.68 8.95
N ASP A 566 21.21 16.82 9.84
CA ASP A 566 22.44 17.06 10.60
C ASP A 566 23.73 16.94 9.75
N ALA A 567 23.62 16.37 8.54
CA ALA A 567 24.69 16.42 7.54
C ALA A 567 24.99 17.85 7.07
N LEU A 568 24.04 18.78 7.20
CA LEU A 568 24.20 20.19 6.84
C LEU A 568 24.74 21.03 8.03
N GLY A 569 25.17 20.38 9.11
CA GLY A 569 25.60 21.03 10.34
C GLY A 569 24.46 21.66 11.15
N PRO A 570 24.76 22.20 12.34
CA PRO A 570 23.76 22.62 13.33
C PRO A 570 22.95 23.87 12.93
N VAL A 571 23.37 24.61 11.90
CA VAL A 571 22.68 25.83 11.43
C VAL A 571 21.87 25.53 10.16
N LEU A 572 22.52 25.22 9.03
CA LEU A 572 21.81 24.96 7.77
C LEU A 572 20.92 23.71 7.85
N GLY A 573 21.29 22.73 8.68
CA GLY A 573 20.45 21.56 8.97
C GLY A 573 19.14 21.93 9.65
N GLN A 574 19.14 22.87 10.61
CA GLN A 574 17.91 23.32 11.27
C GLN A 574 17.03 24.14 10.32
N TYR A 575 17.63 24.96 9.44
CA TYR A 575 16.89 25.63 8.37
C TYR A 575 16.23 24.63 7.42
N TYR A 576 16.98 23.63 6.94
CA TYR A 576 16.48 22.59 6.03
C TYR A 576 15.35 21.78 6.68
N LYS A 577 15.56 21.25 7.89
CA LYS A 577 14.53 20.49 8.61
C LYS A 577 13.27 21.32 8.85
N THR A 578 13.42 22.54 9.39
CA THR A 578 12.28 23.46 9.60
C THR A 578 11.53 23.74 8.30
N ALA A 579 12.22 23.86 7.17
CA ALA A 579 11.60 24.13 5.87
C ALA A 579 10.88 22.91 5.29
N MET A 580 11.47 21.71 5.40
CA MET A 580 10.83 20.45 4.99
C MET A 580 9.60 20.14 5.84
N ASP A 581 9.70 20.25 7.17
CA ASP A 581 8.62 19.97 8.11
C ASP A 581 7.44 20.94 7.93
N ASN A 582 7.71 22.22 7.64
CA ASN A 582 6.68 23.23 7.36
C ASN A 582 6.26 23.29 5.87
N GLY A 583 6.64 22.32 5.04
CA GLY A 583 6.24 22.25 3.62
C GLY A 583 6.74 23.39 2.74
N LYS A 584 7.77 24.14 3.15
CA LYS A 584 8.33 25.30 2.44
C LYS A 584 9.30 24.93 1.32
N LEU A 585 9.65 23.64 1.19
CA LEU A 585 10.51 23.10 0.13
C LEU A 585 9.78 22.04 -0.73
N PRO A 586 8.65 22.38 -1.39
CA PRO A 586 7.87 21.41 -2.16
C PRO A 586 8.62 20.81 -3.36
N GLN A 587 9.46 21.57 -4.07
CA GLN A 587 10.24 21.07 -5.21
C GLN A 587 11.35 20.13 -4.73
N THR A 588 12.03 20.48 -3.64
CA THR A 588 13.03 19.64 -2.97
C THR A 588 12.41 18.33 -2.48
N LYS A 589 11.26 18.40 -1.81
CA LYS A 589 10.51 17.22 -1.34
C LYS A 589 10.05 16.34 -2.52
N ALA A 590 9.55 16.93 -3.60
CA ALA A 590 9.13 16.19 -4.80
C ALA A 590 10.32 15.52 -5.51
N PHE A 591 11.43 16.22 -5.70
CA PHE A 591 12.65 15.67 -6.29
C PHE A 591 13.22 14.53 -5.45
N LEU A 592 13.33 14.69 -4.13
CA LEU A 592 13.79 13.61 -3.25
C LEU A 592 12.81 12.43 -3.24
N ALA A 593 11.49 12.66 -3.26
CA ALA A 593 10.50 11.58 -3.38
C ALA A 593 10.61 10.83 -4.73
N GLU A 594 11.04 11.49 -5.80
CA GLU A 594 11.35 10.83 -7.08
C GLU A 594 12.67 10.05 -7.03
N MET A 595 13.72 10.61 -6.40
CA MET A 595 14.99 9.90 -6.20
C MET A 595 14.81 8.61 -5.41
N ASN A 596 13.90 8.56 -4.43
CA ASN A 596 13.56 7.33 -3.72
C ASN A 596 13.14 6.20 -4.69
N LYS A 597 12.31 6.52 -5.69
CA LYS A 597 11.80 5.55 -6.69
C LYS A 597 12.88 5.06 -7.66
N SER A 598 14.02 5.75 -7.75
CA SER A 598 15.06 5.45 -8.76
C SER A 598 15.78 4.12 -8.56
N ALA A 599 15.65 3.49 -7.40
CA ALA A 599 16.17 2.15 -7.12
C ALA A 599 15.19 1.34 -6.25
N SER A 600 15.01 0.06 -6.58
CA SER A 600 14.29 -0.91 -5.77
C SER A 600 15.19 -2.11 -5.48
N THR A 601 14.98 -2.74 -4.32
CA THR A 601 15.73 -3.95 -3.92
C THR A 601 14.88 -5.22 -3.95
N GLY A 602 13.60 -5.14 -4.32
CA GLY A 602 12.65 -6.27 -4.28
C GLY A 602 13.14 -7.48 -5.08
N THR A 603 13.46 -7.29 -6.36
CA THR A 603 13.99 -8.34 -7.25
C THR A 603 15.27 -8.95 -6.69
N ALA A 604 16.22 -8.13 -6.25
CA ALA A 604 17.50 -8.58 -5.73
C ALA A 604 17.34 -9.39 -4.43
N LYS A 605 16.47 -8.95 -3.52
CA LYS A 605 16.14 -9.70 -2.29
C LYS A 605 15.55 -11.07 -2.60
N ALA A 606 14.59 -11.13 -3.52
CA ALA A 606 14.01 -12.38 -3.99
C ALA A 606 15.02 -13.24 -4.79
N TYR A 607 16.04 -12.64 -5.40
CA TYR A 607 17.07 -13.33 -6.17
C TYR A 607 18.18 -13.95 -5.30
N TYR A 608 18.53 -13.32 -4.17
CA TYR A 608 19.62 -13.77 -3.30
C TYR A 608 19.15 -14.50 -2.03
N GLN A 609 18.01 -14.12 -1.44
CA GLN A 609 17.40 -14.75 -0.24
C GLN A 609 18.39 -15.05 0.91
N HIS A 610 19.22 -14.07 1.27
CA HIS A 610 20.14 -14.20 2.41
C HIS A 610 19.41 -14.07 3.76
N PRO A 611 19.56 -15.00 4.72
CA PRO A 611 18.95 -14.89 6.05
C PRO A 611 19.55 -13.74 6.86
N ARG A 612 18.73 -13.06 7.66
CA ARG A 612 19.15 -11.91 8.49
C ARG A 612 20.04 -12.33 9.68
N PRO A 613 20.78 -11.41 10.33
CA PRO A 613 21.73 -11.78 11.39
C PRO A 613 21.11 -12.37 12.67
N TYR A 614 19.82 -12.08 12.95
CA TYR A 614 19.15 -12.37 14.23
C TYR A 614 18.12 -13.51 14.19
N ILE A 615 17.96 -14.19 13.05
CA ILE A 615 17.03 -15.31 12.85
C ILE A 615 17.79 -16.63 12.80
N ASP A 616 17.07 -17.77 12.83
CA ASP A 616 17.65 -19.06 12.44
C ASP A 616 18.06 -18.97 10.96
N ARG A 617 19.36 -19.02 10.70
CA ARG A 617 19.95 -18.93 9.36
C ARG A 617 20.15 -20.31 8.74
N VAL A 618 20.10 -21.38 9.54
CA VAL A 618 20.09 -22.75 9.03
C VAL A 618 18.76 -23.05 8.38
N ASN A 619 17.62 -22.68 8.97
CA ASN A 619 16.29 -23.09 8.53
C ASN A 619 15.48 -21.92 7.94
N PHE A 620 16.04 -21.27 6.92
CA PHE A 620 15.47 -20.07 6.30
C PHE A 620 14.56 -20.40 5.10
N GLN A 621 13.36 -19.79 5.04
CA GLN A 621 12.37 -19.94 3.96
C GLN A 621 12.18 -21.40 3.48
N GLY A 622 11.96 -22.31 4.44
CA GLY A 622 11.73 -23.74 4.16
C GLY A 622 12.95 -24.54 3.67
N LYS A 623 14.13 -23.92 3.53
CA LYS A 623 15.39 -24.61 3.20
C LYS A 623 16.29 -24.78 4.42
N THR A 624 16.94 -25.92 4.50
CA THR A 624 18.14 -26.10 5.33
C THR A 624 19.36 -25.60 4.56
N LEU A 625 20.04 -24.58 5.09
CA LEU A 625 21.18 -23.91 4.50
C LEU A 625 22.50 -24.35 5.14
N ASN A 626 23.53 -24.50 4.31
CA ASN A 626 24.92 -24.72 4.69
C ASN A 626 25.55 -23.39 5.13
N ILE A 627 25.35 -23.01 6.39
CA ILE A 627 25.91 -21.82 7.05
C ILE A 627 26.31 -22.14 8.50
N ASP A 628 27.33 -21.46 9.02
CA ASP A 628 27.72 -21.53 10.44
C ASP A 628 26.81 -20.59 11.24
N ASP A 629 25.77 -21.13 11.87
CA ASP A 629 24.78 -20.30 12.57
C ASP A 629 25.10 -20.05 14.05
N THR A 630 26.32 -19.55 14.29
CA THR A 630 26.68 -18.95 15.57
C THR A 630 26.26 -17.47 15.66
N LEU A 631 25.88 -16.81 14.56
CA LEU A 631 25.61 -15.36 14.55
C LEU A 631 24.34 -14.97 15.30
N GLN A 632 23.23 -15.70 15.17
CA GLN A 632 21.99 -15.36 15.88
C GLN A 632 22.22 -15.15 17.38
N ASN A 633 22.99 -16.05 17.99
CA ASN A 633 23.34 -16.05 19.41
C ASN A 633 24.34 -14.95 19.82
N ARG A 634 24.84 -14.17 18.84
CA ARG A 634 25.78 -13.05 19.01
C ARG A 634 25.15 -11.69 18.73
N ILE A 635 23.94 -11.63 18.18
CA ILE A 635 23.22 -10.37 17.91
C ILE A 635 22.33 -10.01 19.09
N LYS A 636 22.39 -8.74 19.51
CA LYS A 636 21.47 -8.15 20.49
C LYS A 636 20.40 -7.34 19.75
N LYS A 637 19.14 -7.68 19.97
CA LYS A 637 18.00 -6.90 19.47
C LYS A 637 17.85 -5.60 20.27
N VAL A 638 17.81 -4.46 19.59
CA VAL A 638 17.56 -3.13 20.17
C VAL A 638 16.08 -3.05 20.56
N PRO A 639 15.72 -2.85 21.86
CA PRO A 639 14.32 -2.99 22.30
C PRO A 639 13.35 -2.00 21.65
N GLY A 640 13.83 -0.82 21.24
CA GLY A 640 13.02 0.15 20.48
C GLY A 640 12.69 -0.28 19.05
N TYR A 641 13.24 -1.40 18.57
CA TYR A 641 12.93 -2.03 17.28
C TYR A 641 12.13 -3.35 17.46
N GLU A 642 11.80 -3.71 18.71
CA GLU A 642 10.78 -4.72 19.06
C GLU A 642 9.41 -4.08 19.36
N ASN A 643 9.37 -2.74 19.43
CA ASN A 643 8.18 -1.88 19.62
C ASN A 643 8.48 -0.55 18.88
N PHE A 644 8.54 -0.60 17.56
CA PHE A 644 8.99 0.49 16.70
C PHE A 644 7.84 1.44 16.34
N ASP A 645 8.09 2.75 16.43
CA ASP A 645 7.13 3.78 16.04
C ASP A 645 7.52 4.37 14.68
N TRP A 646 6.74 4.05 13.65
CA TRP A 646 6.91 4.55 12.29
C TRP A 646 6.57 6.04 12.14
N GLY A 647 5.85 6.64 13.10
CA GLY A 647 5.48 8.06 13.10
C GLY A 647 4.38 8.43 12.10
N ASP A 648 3.67 7.46 11.54
CA ASP A 648 2.52 7.63 10.64
C ASP A 648 1.18 7.76 11.39
N GLY A 649 1.10 7.23 12.61
CA GLY A 649 -0.06 7.27 13.50
C GLY A 649 -0.60 5.91 13.90
N GLU A 650 -0.04 4.82 13.37
CA GLU A 650 -0.42 3.45 13.73
C GLU A 650 0.16 3.02 15.10
N ALA A 651 -0.23 1.82 15.56
CA ALA A 651 0.30 1.24 16.79
C ALA A 651 1.74 0.70 16.56
N PRO A 652 2.69 0.92 17.49
CA PRO A 652 4.06 0.42 17.36
C PRO A 652 4.16 -1.11 17.22
N ASP A 653 5.06 -1.58 16.36
CA ASP A 653 5.15 -2.98 15.92
C ASP A 653 6.53 -3.63 16.16
N ASN A 654 6.62 -4.95 15.97
CA ASN A 654 7.86 -5.71 16.17
C ASN A 654 8.56 -5.93 14.81
N GLU A 655 9.33 -4.93 14.39
CA GLU A 655 10.08 -4.94 13.13
C GLU A 655 11.04 -6.13 12.99
N TYR A 656 11.54 -6.73 14.08
CA TYR A 656 12.32 -7.97 13.97
C TYR A 656 11.47 -9.15 13.47
N GLU A 657 10.20 -9.24 13.86
CA GLU A 657 9.27 -10.27 13.35
C GLU A 657 8.80 -9.91 11.94
N GLY A 658 8.43 -8.64 11.71
CA GLY A 658 8.08 -8.11 10.39
C GLY A 658 9.16 -8.35 9.32
N LEU A 659 10.45 -8.21 9.67
CA LEU A 659 11.57 -8.46 8.76
C LEU A 659 12.04 -9.92 8.69
N ALA A 660 11.64 -10.80 9.62
CA ALA A 660 12.26 -12.13 9.83
C ALA A 660 12.35 -12.99 8.55
N ASN A 661 11.31 -12.99 7.73
CA ASN A 661 11.20 -13.85 6.54
C ASN A 661 11.58 -13.12 5.24
N SER A 662 12.14 -11.91 5.33
CA SER A 662 12.60 -11.09 4.20
C SER A 662 14.12 -11.18 4.03
N GLY A 663 14.61 -11.51 2.83
CA GLY A 663 16.04 -11.57 2.54
C GLY A 663 16.80 -10.28 2.89
N SER A 664 17.98 -10.41 3.48
CA SER A 664 18.82 -9.28 3.93
C SER A 664 19.44 -8.54 2.74
N PHE A 665 20.05 -9.27 1.81
CA PHE A 665 20.87 -8.70 0.74
C PHE A 665 20.04 -8.29 -0.49
N PRO A 666 20.27 -7.10 -1.07
CA PRO A 666 20.93 -5.91 -0.51
C PRO A 666 20.00 -5.17 0.47
N SER A 667 20.54 -4.28 1.30
CA SER A 667 19.75 -3.52 2.29
C SER A 667 18.90 -2.44 1.64
N GLY A 668 17.58 -2.66 1.55
CA GLY A 668 16.63 -1.68 1.01
C GLY A 668 16.57 -0.36 1.79
N HIS A 669 16.72 -0.41 3.12
CA HIS A 669 16.85 0.77 3.96
C HIS A 669 18.15 1.56 3.67
N THR A 670 19.24 0.85 3.34
CA THR A 670 20.47 1.51 2.86
C THR A 670 20.27 2.11 1.48
N THR A 671 19.61 1.40 0.55
CA THR A 671 19.28 1.95 -0.77
C THR A 671 18.43 3.21 -0.66
N PHE A 672 17.45 3.26 0.25
CA PHE A 672 16.72 4.49 0.58
C PHE A 672 17.66 5.60 1.08
N ALA A 673 18.51 5.33 2.08
CA ALA A 673 19.46 6.33 2.59
C ALA A 673 20.37 6.87 1.47
N PHE A 674 20.86 6.00 0.58
CA PHE A 674 21.70 6.38 -0.55
C PHE A 674 20.93 7.08 -1.68
N THR A 675 19.69 6.73 -2.01
CA THR A 675 18.91 7.47 -3.02
C THR A 675 18.55 8.87 -2.53
N GLN A 676 18.14 8.99 -1.27
CA GLN A 676 17.84 10.29 -0.65
C GLN A 676 19.10 11.14 -0.49
N GLY A 677 20.19 10.56 0.02
CA GLY A 677 21.42 11.28 0.28
C GLY A 677 22.21 11.64 -0.98
N ALA A 678 22.33 10.75 -1.97
CA ALA A 678 22.95 11.08 -3.25
C ALA A 678 22.09 12.07 -4.07
N GLY A 679 20.75 11.99 -3.94
CA GLY A 679 19.85 13.02 -4.45
C GLY A 679 20.10 14.39 -3.80
N LEU A 680 20.19 14.44 -2.47
CA LEU A 680 20.46 15.68 -1.74
C LEU A 680 21.86 16.24 -2.05
N SER A 681 22.90 15.42 -2.13
CA SER A 681 24.25 15.86 -2.55
C SER A 681 24.31 16.28 -4.01
N TYR A 682 23.42 15.79 -4.88
CA TYR A 682 23.34 16.26 -6.25
C TYR A 682 22.73 17.67 -6.36
N ILE A 683 21.81 18.06 -5.47
CA ILE A 683 21.24 19.43 -5.43
C ILE A 683 21.95 20.38 -4.47
N LEU A 684 22.75 19.86 -3.52
CA LEU A 684 23.58 20.62 -2.57
C LEU A 684 25.02 20.05 -2.48
N PRO A 685 25.77 19.97 -3.60
CA PRO A 685 27.12 19.40 -3.63
C PRO A 685 28.15 20.17 -2.79
N GLU A 686 27.84 21.42 -2.40
CA GLU A 686 28.66 22.23 -1.49
C GLU A 686 28.93 21.52 -0.15
N LEU A 687 27.96 20.74 0.33
CA LEU A 687 28.02 19.88 1.52
C LEU A 687 27.95 18.38 1.15
N GLY A 688 28.25 18.05 -0.12
CA GLY A 688 28.23 16.70 -0.65
C GLY A 688 29.09 15.68 0.11
N PRO A 689 30.30 16.01 0.59
CA PRO A 689 31.11 15.10 1.42
C PRO A 689 30.43 14.75 2.75
N GLU A 690 29.86 15.73 3.44
CA GLU A 690 29.17 15.56 4.72
C GLU A 690 27.88 14.75 4.53
N ILE A 691 27.06 15.12 3.53
CA ILE A 691 25.85 14.40 3.13
C ILE A 691 26.17 12.95 2.85
N MET A 692 27.11 12.66 1.93
CA MET A 692 27.48 11.29 1.57
C MET A 692 27.98 10.47 2.77
N THR A 693 28.70 11.11 3.70
CA THR A 693 29.16 10.46 4.94
C THR A 693 27.98 10.10 5.84
N ARG A 694 27.01 11.01 6.02
CA ARG A 694 25.80 10.75 6.83
C ARG A 694 24.95 9.60 6.27
N VAL A 695 24.82 9.47 4.95
CA VAL A 695 24.12 8.32 4.35
C VAL A 695 24.84 6.99 4.63
N SER A 696 26.19 6.99 4.60
CA SER A 696 26.98 5.79 4.93
C SER A 696 26.80 5.39 6.41
N GLU A 697 26.59 6.37 7.29
CA GLU A 697 26.21 6.11 8.68
C GLU A 697 24.81 5.52 8.79
N ALA A 698 23.81 6.08 8.10
CA ALA A 698 22.45 5.52 8.12
C ALA A 698 22.39 4.07 7.61
N GLY A 699 23.26 3.72 6.64
CA GLY A 699 23.52 2.33 6.25
C GLY A 699 24.14 1.50 7.39
N ASN A 700 25.26 1.96 7.97
CA ASN A 700 25.93 1.32 9.11
C ASN A 700 24.99 1.12 10.32
N ASN A 701 24.05 2.03 10.53
CA ASN A 701 23.04 1.96 11.59
C ASN A 701 22.02 0.82 11.38
N ARG A 702 21.91 0.25 10.17
CA ARG A 702 21.18 -1.02 9.96
C ARG A 702 21.93 -2.25 10.49
N ILE A 703 23.26 -2.15 10.62
CA ILE A 703 24.10 -3.12 11.32
C ILE A 703 24.01 -2.91 12.84
N VAL A 704 23.91 -1.66 13.31
CA VAL A 704 23.64 -1.33 14.74
C VAL A 704 22.37 -2.03 15.24
N LEU A 705 21.27 -1.94 14.49
CA LEU A 705 20.03 -2.67 14.79
C LEU A 705 20.15 -4.21 14.63
N GLY A 706 21.26 -4.73 14.11
CA GLY A 706 21.50 -6.17 13.92
C GLY A 706 20.66 -6.82 12.83
N VAL A 707 20.08 -6.05 11.89
CA VAL A 707 19.13 -6.57 10.88
C VAL A 707 19.69 -6.66 9.46
N HIS A 708 20.92 -6.19 9.25
CA HIS A 708 21.66 -6.19 7.99
C HIS A 708 23.17 -6.37 8.23
N TYR A 709 23.85 -6.93 7.23
CA TYR A 709 25.31 -7.18 7.22
C TYR A 709 26.07 -6.10 6.44
N PRO A 710 27.38 -5.89 6.68
CA PRO A 710 28.26 -5.07 5.83
C PRO A 710 28.08 -5.25 4.32
N LEU A 711 28.00 -6.48 3.79
CA LEU A 711 27.74 -6.72 2.37
C LEU A 711 26.35 -6.20 1.93
N ASP A 712 25.31 -6.31 2.77
CA ASP A 712 24.00 -5.73 2.47
C ASP A 712 24.09 -4.20 2.31
N ILE A 713 24.95 -3.55 3.10
CA ILE A 713 25.13 -2.09 3.07
C ILE A 713 25.89 -1.69 1.80
N MET A 714 26.97 -2.40 1.44
CA MET A 714 27.70 -2.20 0.18
C MET A 714 26.78 -2.40 -1.05
N GLY A 715 25.96 -3.46 -1.05
CA GLY A 715 24.97 -3.68 -2.12
C GLY A 715 23.88 -2.61 -2.15
N GLY A 716 23.46 -2.11 -0.99
CA GLY A 716 22.49 -1.02 -0.87
C GLY A 716 23.01 0.32 -1.38
N HIS A 717 24.29 0.63 -1.10
CA HIS A 717 25.05 1.76 -1.62
C HIS A 717 25.12 1.73 -3.15
N ILE A 718 25.61 0.63 -3.72
CA ILE A 718 25.71 0.42 -5.19
C ILE A 718 24.36 0.70 -5.86
N ALA A 719 23.28 0.09 -5.35
CA ALA A 719 21.93 0.27 -5.89
C ALA A 719 21.45 1.73 -5.83
N GLY A 720 21.66 2.42 -4.70
CA GLY A 720 21.17 3.78 -4.50
C GLY A 720 21.91 4.84 -5.32
N GLN A 721 23.23 4.74 -5.47
CA GLN A 721 24.01 5.61 -6.36
C GLN A 721 23.67 5.36 -7.84
N TYR A 722 23.57 4.09 -8.24
CA TYR A 722 23.18 3.72 -9.61
C TYR A 722 21.81 4.30 -9.99
N GLY A 723 20.80 4.16 -9.11
CA GLY A 723 19.45 4.67 -9.34
C GLY A 723 19.43 6.19 -9.59
N VAL A 724 19.95 6.97 -8.63
CA VAL A 724 19.98 8.44 -8.71
C VAL A 724 20.72 8.89 -9.97
N ALA A 725 21.92 8.38 -10.21
CA ALA A 725 22.74 8.76 -11.35
C ALA A 725 22.08 8.41 -12.70
N THR A 726 21.40 7.26 -12.78
CA THR A 726 20.64 6.86 -13.96
C THR A 726 19.45 7.80 -14.18
N ALA A 727 18.68 8.12 -13.13
CA ALA A 727 17.55 9.03 -13.22
C ALA A 727 17.97 10.46 -13.65
N VAL A 728 19.03 11.03 -13.06
CA VAL A 728 19.48 12.40 -13.40
C VAL A 728 20.24 12.50 -14.72
N SER A 729 20.83 11.41 -15.23
CA SER A 729 21.49 11.42 -16.55
C SER A 729 20.53 11.15 -17.72
N SER A 730 19.58 10.22 -17.56
CA SER A 730 18.70 9.75 -18.65
C SER A 730 17.40 10.54 -18.84
N ASN A 731 16.92 11.27 -17.83
CA ASN A 731 15.62 11.93 -17.87
C ASN A 731 15.71 13.46 -17.72
N ASP A 732 15.35 14.19 -18.77
CA ASP A 732 15.41 15.66 -18.78
C ASP A 732 14.34 16.31 -17.90
N LYS A 733 13.21 15.64 -17.63
CA LYS A 733 12.24 16.07 -16.60
C LYS A 733 12.90 16.05 -15.22
N THR A 734 13.60 14.97 -14.89
CA THR A 734 14.32 14.82 -13.63
C THR A 734 15.46 15.84 -13.49
N LYS A 735 16.17 16.18 -14.57
CA LYS A 735 17.18 17.27 -14.57
C LYS A 735 16.54 18.62 -14.29
N ALA A 736 15.41 18.93 -14.92
CA ALA A 736 14.68 20.18 -14.69
C ALA A 736 14.14 20.27 -13.25
N ASP A 737 13.59 19.17 -12.72
CA ASP A 737 13.12 19.09 -11.34
C ASP A 737 14.27 19.24 -10.33
N ALA A 738 15.44 18.65 -10.60
CA ALA A 738 16.64 18.82 -9.78
C ALA A 738 17.15 20.27 -9.77
N ALA A 739 17.14 20.94 -10.94
CA ALA A 739 17.53 22.35 -11.06
C ALA A 739 16.54 23.28 -10.32
N ALA A 740 15.24 22.95 -10.37
CA ALA A 740 14.21 23.64 -9.61
C ALA A 740 14.40 23.45 -8.10
N ALA A 741 14.50 22.19 -7.63
CA ALA A 741 14.79 21.84 -6.24
C ALA A 741 16.06 22.50 -5.70
N ARG A 742 17.16 22.50 -6.46
CA ARG A 742 18.40 23.22 -6.11
C ARG A 742 18.17 24.73 -5.98
N THR A 743 17.42 25.33 -6.91
CA THR A 743 17.09 26.76 -6.86
C THR A 743 16.25 27.10 -5.63
N GLU A 744 15.23 26.29 -5.32
CA GLU A 744 14.38 26.44 -4.13
C GLU A 744 15.19 26.32 -2.83
N LEU A 745 15.94 25.22 -2.67
CA LEU A 745 16.74 24.92 -1.48
C LEU A 745 17.82 25.99 -1.23
N VAL A 746 18.58 26.37 -2.25
CA VAL A 746 19.66 27.35 -2.12
C VAL A 746 19.11 28.74 -1.83
N ASN A 747 17.99 29.14 -2.45
CA ASN A 747 17.32 30.41 -2.14
C ASN A 747 16.78 30.43 -0.70
N TYR A 748 16.16 29.34 -0.24
CA TYR A 748 15.64 29.25 1.14
C TYR A 748 16.77 29.35 2.17
N LEU A 749 17.81 28.52 2.03
CA LEU A 749 18.97 28.51 2.93
C LEU A 749 19.61 29.90 2.97
N THR A 750 19.91 30.49 1.81
CA THR A 750 20.49 31.84 1.72
C THR A 750 19.59 32.90 2.40
N ALA A 751 18.27 32.81 2.26
CA ALA A 751 17.35 33.75 2.90
C ALA A 751 17.32 33.62 4.43
N GLN A 752 17.47 32.42 5.00
CA GLN A 752 17.62 32.24 6.46
C GLN A 752 18.99 32.70 6.95
N CYS A 753 20.06 32.30 6.26
CA CYS A 753 21.42 32.77 6.53
C CYS A 753 21.53 34.30 6.55
N LYS A 754 20.85 34.98 5.63
CA LYS A 754 20.76 36.44 5.59
C LYS A 754 20.00 37.03 6.78
N ALA A 755 18.88 36.41 7.17
CA ALA A 755 18.07 36.88 8.29
C ALA A 755 18.83 36.81 9.63
N ASP A 756 19.60 35.74 9.84
CA ASP A 756 20.34 35.49 11.08
C ASP A 756 21.78 36.05 11.05
N GLY A 757 22.18 36.73 9.97
CA GLY A 757 23.48 37.40 9.85
C GLY A 757 24.67 36.51 9.46
N HIS A 758 24.43 35.27 9.02
CA HIS A 758 25.45 34.36 8.51
C HIS A 758 25.88 34.64 7.06
N GLY A 759 25.15 35.46 6.30
CA GLY A 759 25.60 36.00 5.03
C GLY A 759 24.58 35.97 3.89
N ASP A 760 24.86 36.73 2.84
CA ASP A 760 23.99 36.98 1.69
C ASP A 760 24.11 35.94 0.54
N THR A 761 24.98 34.94 0.69
CA THR A 761 25.14 33.82 -0.27
C THR A 761 25.28 32.49 0.47
N LEU A 762 25.04 31.38 -0.24
CA LEU A 762 25.24 30.03 0.31
C LEU A 762 26.69 29.82 0.77
N ASP A 763 27.68 30.18 -0.08
CA ASP A 763 29.10 30.02 0.21
C ASP A 763 29.51 30.80 1.47
N ALA A 764 29.04 32.05 1.59
CA ALA A 764 29.27 32.87 2.77
C ALA A 764 28.63 32.25 4.02
N CYS A 765 27.42 31.69 3.91
CA CYS A 765 26.77 31.01 5.02
C CYS A 765 27.51 29.75 5.45
N ILE A 766 27.92 28.90 4.50
CA ILE A 766 28.69 27.67 4.77
C ILE A 766 30.02 28.04 5.46
N ALA A 767 30.75 29.04 4.96
CA ALA A 767 32.01 29.49 5.54
C ALA A 767 31.83 30.12 6.94
N ASN A 768 30.83 30.98 7.14
CA ASN A 768 30.61 31.67 8.42
C ASN A 768 30.03 30.74 9.50
N THR A 769 29.26 29.73 9.12
CA THR A 769 28.78 28.68 10.06
C THR A 769 29.83 27.61 10.29
N GLY A 770 30.75 27.38 9.34
CA GLY A 770 31.72 26.29 9.34
C GLY A 770 31.14 24.93 8.92
N ALA A 771 30.05 24.93 8.14
CA ALA A 771 29.29 23.73 7.81
C ALA A 771 30.05 22.70 6.95
N ASN A 772 31.11 23.13 6.25
CA ASN A 772 32.04 22.29 5.48
C ASN A 772 33.36 22.00 6.23
N ASN A 773 33.40 22.20 7.56
CA ASN A 773 34.61 22.15 8.37
C ASN A 773 34.30 21.66 9.82
N ASP A 774 35.05 22.15 10.82
CA ASP A 774 35.02 21.80 12.25
C ASP A 774 33.71 22.09 13.00
N LYS A 775 32.69 22.61 12.30
CA LYS A 775 31.35 22.93 12.83
C LYS A 775 30.23 22.36 11.96
N GLY A 776 30.56 21.48 11.01
CA GLY A 776 29.61 20.86 10.11
C GLY A 776 28.94 19.64 10.70
N TYR A 777 28.82 18.60 9.87
CA TYR A 777 28.47 17.27 10.31
C TYR A 777 29.54 16.71 11.25
N VAL A 778 29.12 16.28 12.45
CA VAL A 778 29.98 15.63 13.45
C VAL A 778 29.36 14.33 13.92
N ASN A 779 30.19 13.35 14.27
CA ASN A 779 29.75 12.04 14.72
C ASN A 779 30.79 11.37 15.62
N ASP A 780 30.48 11.25 16.91
CA ASP A 780 31.34 10.60 17.91
C ASP A 780 31.29 9.06 17.89
N PHE A 781 30.35 8.46 17.14
CA PHE A 781 30.20 7.01 17.07
C PHE A 781 31.32 6.40 16.23
N THR A 782 32.06 5.49 16.87
CA THR A 782 33.14 4.72 16.24
C THR A 782 32.80 3.25 16.21
N ASP A 783 33.37 2.52 15.27
CA ASP A 783 33.25 1.07 15.11
C ASP A 783 34.59 0.48 14.59
N ASP A 784 34.61 -0.79 14.20
CA ASP A 784 35.85 -1.44 13.70
C ASP A 784 36.22 -1.01 12.27
N VAL A 785 35.35 -0.29 11.57
CA VAL A 785 35.60 0.33 10.26
C VAL A 785 36.04 1.79 10.44
N VAL A 786 35.24 2.57 11.18
CA VAL A 786 35.44 3.99 11.47
C VAL A 786 35.95 4.16 12.91
N LYS A 787 37.27 4.16 13.06
CA LYS A 787 37.95 4.09 14.38
C LYS A 787 38.16 5.44 15.07
N THR A 788 37.82 6.53 14.40
CA THR A 788 37.92 7.92 14.89
C THR A 788 36.61 8.64 14.62
N ALA A 789 36.21 9.54 15.53
CA ALA A 789 35.05 10.39 15.33
C ALA A 789 35.16 11.22 14.04
N VAL A 790 34.01 11.55 13.44
CA VAL A 790 33.91 12.59 12.41
C VAL A 790 33.85 13.93 13.13
N THR A 791 34.86 14.77 12.93
CA THR A 791 34.98 16.10 13.54
C THR A 791 35.13 17.22 12.51
N ASP A 792 35.35 16.87 11.25
CA ASP A 792 35.58 17.79 10.13
C ASP A 792 35.31 17.08 8.78
N ARG A 793 35.40 17.83 7.67
CA ARG A 793 35.28 17.28 6.31
C ARG A 793 36.29 16.16 6.00
N LYS A 794 37.50 16.20 6.55
CA LYS A 794 38.54 15.20 6.22
C LYS A 794 38.19 13.85 6.86
N SER A 795 37.91 13.86 8.16
CA SER A 795 37.44 12.70 8.92
C SER A 795 36.11 12.16 8.40
N ALA A 796 35.23 13.02 7.87
CA ALA A 796 34.03 12.59 7.14
C ALA A 796 34.38 11.78 5.88
N ILE A 797 35.25 12.33 5.01
CA ILE A 797 35.71 11.64 3.79
C ILE A 797 36.46 10.34 4.11
N ASP A 798 37.29 10.33 5.16
CA ASP A 798 37.98 9.12 5.63
C ASP A 798 36.96 8.04 6.08
N ALA A 799 35.95 8.42 6.88
CA ALA A 799 34.91 7.54 7.37
C ALA A 799 34.02 6.98 6.25
N TYR A 800 33.61 7.81 5.29
CA TYR A 800 32.90 7.39 4.09
C TYR A 800 33.75 6.39 3.29
N THR A 801 35.02 6.70 3.06
CA THR A 801 35.95 5.85 2.30
C THR A 801 36.14 4.48 2.98
N ALA A 802 36.24 4.42 4.31
CA ALA A 802 36.32 3.15 5.04
C ALA A 802 35.03 2.32 4.92
N ARG A 803 33.86 2.96 4.94
CA ARG A 803 32.54 2.31 4.74
C ARG A 803 32.24 1.90 3.30
N MET A 804 33.08 2.24 2.31
CA MET A 804 32.96 1.66 0.96
C MET A 804 33.41 0.20 0.90
N THR A 805 34.27 -0.25 1.83
CA THR A 805 34.85 -1.60 1.79
C THR A 805 34.66 -2.40 3.08
N TYR A 806 34.17 -1.77 4.17
CA TYR A 806 33.95 -2.41 5.49
C TYR A 806 35.15 -3.22 6.01
N GLY A 807 36.37 -2.88 5.59
CA GLY A 807 37.59 -3.61 5.94
C GLY A 807 37.68 -5.05 5.38
N PHE A 808 36.85 -5.43 4.41
CA PHE A 808 36.97 -6.71 3.71
C PHE A 808 38.34 -6.86 3.04
N ALA A 809 38.83 -8.10 2.94
CA ALA A 809 39.93 -8.42 2.03
C ALA A 809 39.48 -8.32 0.57
N GLN A 810 40.42 -8.06 -0.35
CA GLN A 810 40.16 -8.16 -1.78
C GLN A 810 39.91 -9.63 -2.17
N THR A 811 38.77 -9.89 -2.82
CA THR A 811 38.34 -11.19 -3.33
C THR A 811 38.53 -11.32 -4.85
N GLY A 812 38.55 -10.20 -5.56
CA GLY A 812 38.89 -10.05 -6.97
C GLY A 812 40.34 -9.63 -7.20
N LYS A 813 40.60 -8.91 -8.31
CA LYS A 813 41.94 -8.41 -8.64
C LYS A 813 42.14 -7.00 -8.09
N ALA A 814 43.23 -6.80 -7.36
CA ALA A 814 43.80 -5.48 -7.08
C ALA A 814 44.31 -4.79 -8.36
N ASP A 815 44.67 -3.51 -8.24
CA ASP A 815 45.37 -2.70 -9.25
C ASP A 815 44.73 -2.66 -10.65
N GLN A 816 43.41 -2.83 -10.75
CA GLN A 816 42.70 -2.62 -12.01
C GLN A 816 42.61 -1.13 -12.36
N ALA A 817 42.51 -0.83 -13.65
CA ALA A 817 42.13 0.50 -14.11
C ALA A 817 40.75 0.91 -13.56
N ALA A 818 40.58 2.22 -13.34
CA ALA A 818 39.32 2.83 -12.93
C ALA A 818 38.18 2.53 -13.93
N VAL A 819 36.96 2.38 -13.43
CA VAL A 819 35.78 2.02 -14.22
C VAL A 819 34.64 2.97 -13.89
N VAL A 820 34.67 4.17 -14.49
CA VAL A 820 33.61 5.17 -14.27
C VAL A 820 32.40 4.86 -15.15
N PRO A 821 31.19 4.63 -14.58
CA PRO A 821 29.95 4.54 -15.34
C PRO A 821 29.60 5.88 -15.99
N ASP A 822 29.11 5.89 -17.24
CA ASP A 822 28.78 7.15 -17.93
C ASP A 822 27.69 7.95 -17.22
N ALA A 823 26.72 7.28 -16.59
CA ALA A 823 25.69 7.92 -15.77
C ALA A 823 26.27 8.63 -14.51
N ALA A 824 27.38 8.13 -13.95
CA ALA A 824 28.01 8.72 -12.77
C ALA A 824 28.58 10.12 -13.07
N VAL A 825 28.94 10.40 -14.31
CA VAL A 825 29.48 11.71 -14.76
C VAL A 825 28.51 12.84 -14.44
N SER A 826 27.19 12.61 -14.56
CA SER A 826 26.19 13.63 -14.27
C SER A 826 26.07 13.99 -12.78
N MET A 827 26.55 13.15 -11.84
CA MET A 827 26.55 13.50 -10.41
C MET A 827 27.39 14.75 -10.11
N LEU A 828 28.27 15.16 -11.03
CA LEU A 828 29.10 16.36 -10.94
C LEU A 828 28.52 17.59 -11.68
N ASP A 829 27.35 17.50 -12.31
CA ASP A 829 26.82 18.58 -13.15
C ASP A 829 26.41 19.86 -12.38
N ASN A 830 25.99 19.71 -11.13
CA ASN A 830 25.61 20.83 -10.25
C ASN A 830 26.78 21.45 -9.47
N VAL A 831 27.98 20.86 -9.52
CA VAL A 831 29.17 21.37 -8.84
C VAL A 831 29.65 22.63 -9.56
N ALA A 832 29.55 23.80 -8.92
CA ALA A 832 29.78 25.09 -9.56
C ALA A 832 31.14 25.18 -10.28
N ALA A 833 32.21 24.72 -9.63
CA ALA A 833 33.55 24.68 -10.22
C ALA A 833 33.68 23.73 -11.42
N PHE A 834 32.93 22.63 -11.46
CA PHE A 834 33.01 21.62 -12.52
C PHE A 834 32.03 21.86 -13.67
N LYS A 835 31.21 22.91 -13.61
CA LYS A 835 30.24 23.27 -14.66
C LYS A 835 30.88 23.44 -16.05
N ASN A 836 32.12 23.89 -16.10
CA ASN A 836 32.89 24.08 -17.33
C ASN A 836 33.77 22.86 -17.70
N LEU A 837 33.75 21.78 -16.93
CA LEU A 837 34.47 20.55 -17.26
C LEU A 837 33.69 19.71 -18.28
N THR A 838 34.40 19.19 -19.28
CA THR A 838 33.86 18.22 -20.25
C THR A 838 33.50 16.89 -19.57
N ALA A 839 32.71 16.06 -20.27
CA ALA A 839 32.39 14.71 -19.79
C ALA A 839 33.66 13.89 -19.49
N ASP A 840 34.67 13.92 -20.38
CA ASP A 840 35.95 13.22 -20.18
C ASP A 840 36.74 13.77 -18.98
N GLN A 841 36.72 15.08 -18.74
CA GLN A 841 37.37 15.70 -17.59
C GLN A 841 36.67 15.29 -16.28
N LYS A 842 35.33 15.34 -16.23
CA LYS A 842 34.53 14.84 -15.10
C LYS A 842 34.75 13.34 -14.87
N LYS A 843 34.83 12.55 -15.94
CA LYS A 843 35.16 11.12 -15.89
C LYS A 843 36.57 10.90 -15.31
N ALA A 844 37.55 11.73 -15.67
CA ALA A 844 38.88 11.70 -15.06
C ALA A 844 38.89 12.13 -13.57
N VAL A 845 37.99 13.02 -13.13
CA VAL A 845 37.83 13.36 -11.70
C VAL A 845 37.29 12.17 -10.90
N LEU A 846 36.25 11.48 -11.41
CA LEU A 846 35.72 10.27 -10.78
C LEU A 846 36.77 9.15 -10.75
N ALA A 847 37.43 8.88 -11.89
CA ALA A 847 38.50 7.87 -11.98
C ALA A 847 39.68 8.13 -11.04
N ALA A 848 40.00 9.39 -10.74
CA ALA A 848 41.07 9.77 -9.82
C ALA A 848 40.61 9.88 -8.35
N THR A 849 39.32 9.64 -8.06
CA THR A 849 38.76 9.64 -6.70
C THR A 849 38.15 8.30 -6.29
N GLU A 850 37.98 7.36 -7.24
CA GLU A 850 37.58 5.96 -6.99
C GLU A 850 38.35 5.27 -5.84
N GLY A 851 37.70 4.28 -5.23
CA GLY A 851 38.36 3.31 -4.34
C GLY A 851 39.10 2.22 -5.11
N ASP A 852 40.00 1.49 -4.43
CA ASP A 852 40.79 0.42 -5.06
C ASP A 852 39.90 -0.73 -5.55
N SER A 853 40.37 -1.46 -6.56
CA SER A 853 39.63 -2.59 -7.14
C SER A 853 39.68 -3.86 -6.29
N GLY A 854 38.78 -4.80 -6.59
CA GLY A 854 38.87 -6.19 -6.13
C GLY A 854 38.24 -6.48 -4.77
N TYR A 855 37.63 -5.50 -4.08
CA TYR A 855 36.78 -5.78 -2.91
C TYR A 855 35.48 -6.52 -3.32
N PRO A 856 34.72 -7.11 -2.37
CA PRO A 856 33.44 -7.75 -2.69
C PRO A 856 32.49 -6.83 -3.46
N LEU A 857 31.70 -7.42 -4.37
CA LEU A 857 30.77 -6.76 -5.30
C LEU A 857 31.40 -5.93 -6.43
N ASP A 858 32.72 -5.68 -6.41
CA ASP A 858 33.39 -4.80 -7.38
C ASP A 858 33.22 -5.23 -8.84
N ALA A 859 33.45 -6.52 -9.15
CA ALA A 859 33.54 -6.99 -10.52
C ALA A 859 32.18 -7.03 -11.24
N SER A 860 31.08 -7.29 -10.53
CA SER A 860 29.72 -7.17 -11.07
C SER A 860 29.21 -5.72 -11.05
N SER A 861 29.72 -4.85 -10.17
CA SER A 861 29.21 -3.48 -10.00
C SER A 861 29.39 -2.56 -11.20
N ASN A 862 30.11 -2.98 -12.25
CA ASN A 862 30.55 -2.11 -13.36
C ASN A 862 31.21 -0.80 -12.87
N GLY A 863 31.90 -0.87 -11.72
CA GLY A 863 32.59 0.25 -11.07
C GLY A 863 31.78 1.01 -10.03
N TRP A 864 30.47 0.78 -9.88
CA TRP A 864 29.65 1.48 -8.86
C TRP A 864 30.15 1.25 -7.42
N ALA A 865 30.79 0.11 -7.13
CA ALA A 865 31.41 -0.13 -5.82
C ALA A 865 32.55 0.85 -5.49
N ARG A 866 33.21 1.42 -6.52
CA ARG A 866 34.38 2.29 -6.37
C ARG A 866 34.03 3.78 -6.30
N ILE A 867 32.82 4.20 -6.69
CA ILE A 867 32.47 5.63 -6.86
C ILE A 867 32.42 6.39 -5.52
N ASN A 868 33.48 7.16 -5.25
CA ASN A 868 33.62 7.94 -4.01
C ASN A 868 33.20 9.40 -4.23
N LEU A 869 31.90 9.66 -4.15
CA LEU A 869 31.34 11.01 -4.32
C LEU A 869 31.85 12.00 -3.26
N ALA A 870 32.18 11.57 -2.04
CA ALA A 870 32.70 12.45 -0.99
C ALA A 870 34.10 13.03 -1.34
N LYS A 871 34.99 12.21 -1.93
CA LYS A 871 36.25 12.69 -2.52
C LYS A 871 36.01 13.56 -3.75
N ALA A 872 35.07 13.18 -4.63
CA ALA A 872 34.81 13.93 -5.87
C ALA A 872 34.23 15.34 -5.62
N TYR A 873 33.26 15.49 -4.71
CA TYR A 873 32.68 16.79 -4.35
C TYR A 873 33.65 17.74 -3.62
N SER A 874 34.74 17.20 -3.07
CA SER A 874 35.79 17.98 -2.39
C SER A 874 37.07 18.14 -3.22
N ALA A 875 37.02 17.91 -4.54
CA ALA A 875 38.22 17.86 -5.38
C ALA A 875 38.64 19.22 -5.96
N LYS A 876 39.94 19.53 -5.84
CA LYS A 876 40.65 20.48 -6.69
C LYS A 876 41.22 19.76 -7.92
N VAL A 877 40.87 20.26 -9.10
CA VAL A 877 41.25 19.68 -10.40
C VAL A 877 42.29 20.58 -11.05
N THR A 878 43.43 20.03 -11.44
CA THR A 878 44.43 20.73 -12.26
C THR A 878 44.35 20.25 -13.69
N LEU A 879 44.09 21.18 -14.61
CA LEU A 879 44.18 20.98 -16.05
C LEU A 879 45.56 21.41 -16.54
N ASP A 880 46.09 20.79 -17.59
CA ASP A 880 47.22 21.34 -18.34
C ASP A 880 46.78 22.38 -19.38
N LYS A 881 47.74 22.95 -20.11
CA LYS A 881 47.49 23.97 -21.14
C LYS A 881 46.72 23.46 -22.37
N SER A 882 46.47 22.16 -22.49
CA SER A 882 45.59 21.54 -23.49
C SER A 882 44.19 21.25 -22.94
N GLY A 883 43.94 21.51 -21.65
CA GLY A 883 42.71 21.17 -20.95
C GLY A 883 42.66 19.73 -20.43
N LYS A 884 43.75 18.96 -20.48
CA LYS A 884 43.74 17.58 -19.94
C LYS A 884 43.86 17.63 -18.41
N VAL A 885 43.07 16.82 -17.69
CA VAL A 885 43.26 16.62 -16.25
C VAL A 885 44.64 15.97 -15.99
N VAL A 886 45.46 16.64 -15.19
CA VAL A 886 46.81 16.17 -14.81
C VAL A 886 46.99 15.97 -13.30
N LYS A 887 46.08 16.48 -12.47
CA LYS A 887 46.04 16.23 -11.03
C LYS A 887 44.63 16.40 -10.49
N VAL A 888 44.26 15.59 -9.49
CA VAL A 888 43.01 15.71 -8.73
C VAL A 888 43.36 15.59 -7.25
N GLU A 889 42.89 16.52 -6.43
CA GLU A 889 43.23 16.65 -5.01
C GLU A 889 41.94 16.73 -4.18
N PRO A 890 41.40 15.62 -3.65
CA PRO A 890 40.20 15.61 -2.81
C PRO A 890 40.45 16.27 -1.43
N GLY A 891 39.40 16.40 -0.62
CA GLY A 891 39.49 16.88 0.76
C GLY A 891 39.62 18.40 0.91
N GLN A 892 39.31 19.18 -0.13
CA GLN A 892 39.27 20.65 -0.04
C GLN A 892 37.97 21.13 0.63
N THR A 893 38.02 22.32 1.23
CA THR A 893 36.83 23.02 1.76
C THR A 893 35.83 23.38 0.66
N GLU A 894 36.32 23.62 -0.56
CA GLU A 894 35.53 23.90 -1.77
C GLU A 894 36.16 23.22 -3.00
N PRO A 895 35.37 22.62 -3.90
CA PRO A 895 35.87 22.09 -5.17
C PRO A 895 36.35 23.23 -6.08
N SER A 896 37.40 23.00 -6.85
CA SER A 896 38.01 24.05 -7.69
C SER A 896 38.67 23.50 -8.96
N VAL A 897 38.88 24.36 -9.96
CA VAL A 897 39.59 24.02 -11.21
C VAL A 897 40.66 25.06 -11.47
N VAL A 898 41.90 24.62 -11.75
CA VAL A 898 43.08 25.49 -11.99
C VAL A 898 43.91 24.99 -13.18
N THR A 899 44.71 25.86 -13.78
CA THR A 899 45.59 25.51 -14.92
C THR A 899 47.05 25.38 -14.50
N ALA A 900 47.75 24.36 -15.00
CA ALA A 900 49.17 24.12 -14.76
C ALA A 900 50.04 25.18 -15.46
N GLY A 901 50.28 26.28 -14.75
CA GLY A 901 51.10 27.41 -15.19
C GLY A 901 51.00 28.64 -14.30
N ASP A 902 49.87 28.83 -13.61
CA ASP A 902 49.50 30.10 -12.96
C ASP A 902 50.11 30.30 -11.56
N ASN A 903 51.35 29.86 -11.35
CA ASN A 903 52.19 30.35 -10.24
C ASN A 903 52.76 31.74 -10.62
N GLY A 904 51.87 32.74 -10.70
CA GLY A 904 52.13 33.99 -11.43
C GLY A 904 51.48 35.25 -10.85
N ASN A 905 51.34 35.35 -9.51
CA ASN A 905 51.04 36.61 -8.79
C ASN A 905 49.86 37.45 -9.32
N SER A 906 48.63 37.09 -8.91
CA SER A 906 47.56 38.09 -8.76
C SER A 906 47.57 38.59 -7.31
N GLY A 907 47.81 39.88 -7.11
CA GLY A 907 47.94 40.47 -5.79
C GLY A 907 46.60 40.65 -5.09
N ASN A 908 46.59 40.43 -3.78
CA ASN A 908 45.52 40.91 -2.89
C ASN A 908 45.39 42.44 -3.04
N ASN A 909 44.27 42.92 -3.57
CA ASN A 909 44.00 44.35 -3.79
C ASN A 909 42.73 44.72 -3.01
N GLY A 910 42.94 45.21 -1.78
CA GLY A 910 41.91 45.27 -0.75
C GLY A 910 41.06 46.53 -0.73
N GLY A 911 40.12 46.58 0.24
CA GLY A 911 39.07 47.60 0.28
C GLY A 911 38.54 47.97 1.67
N GLN A 912 39.37 48.02 2.72
CA GLN A 912 39.34 49.07 3.78
C GLN A 912 40.49 48.91 4.80
N ALA A 913 40.77 49.97 5.56
CA ALA A 913 41.98 50.14 6.39
C ALA A 913 41.76 49.89 7.90
N GLY A 914 42.84 49.67 8.68
CA GLY A 914 42.74 49.57 10.15
C GLY A 914 43.98 49.11 10.94
N ASP A 915 45.08 49.87 10.87
CA ASP A 915 46.19 49.91 11.87
C ASP A 915 47.05 48.65 12.16
N ASN A 916 48.06 48.85 13.03
CA ASN A 916 49.31 48.07 13.14
C ASN A 916 49.48 47.41 14.52
N ASN A 917 50.33 46.35 14.63
CA ASN A 917 51.68 46.45 15.25
C ASN A 917 52.35 45.08 15.57
N GLY A 918 53.57 44.85 15.05
CA GLY A 918 54.58 43.91 15.58
C GLY A 918 54.33 42.39 15.45
N GLN A 919 55.36 41.52 15.47
CA GLN A 919 56.82 41.74 15.39
C GLN A 919 57.55 40.43 14.95
N ASN A 920 58.77 40.52 14.41
CA ASN A 920 59.52 39.39 13.84
C ASN A 920 60.07 38.38 14.87
N ASN A 921 60.01 37.07 14.54
CA ASN A 921 61.17 36.18 14.33
C ASN A 921 60.70 34.73 14.05
N GLY A 922 61.42 33.88 13.31
CA GLY A 922 62.62 34.11 12.50
C GLY A 922 63.49 32.85 12.35
N GLN A 923 63.88 32.52 11.11
CA GLN A 923 64.76 31.40 10.68
C GLN A 923 64.14 29.99 10.82
N ASN A 924 64.10 29.07 9.84
CA ASN A 924 64.79 28.78 8.55
C ASN A 924 65.74 27.56 8.66
N GLY A 925 65.46 26.52 7.87
CA GLY A 925 66.26 25.29 7.72
C GLY A 925 65.67 24.41 6.60
N GLN A 926 66.49 23.93 5.67
CA GLN A 926 66.04 23.36 4.39
C GLN A 926 66.39 21.87 4.22
N ASN A 927 65.58 21.15 3.43
CA ASN A 927 65.88 19.89 2.72
C ASN A 927 66.17 18.64 3.62
N GLN A 928 66.02 17.37 3.18
CA GLN A 928 65.92 16.76 1.84
C GLN A 928 64.79 15.69 1.71
N ASN A 929 64.65 15.09 0.52
CA ASN A 929 63.79 13.96 0.16
C ASN A 929 64.03 12.68 1.00
N GLY A 930 63.15 11.67 0.90
CA GLY A 930 63.66 10.28 0.94
C GLY A 930 62.79 9.08 1.37
N GLN A 931 61.49 9.02 1.01
CA GLN A 931 60.80 7.80 0.55
C GLN A 931 61.03 6.41 1.24
N SER A 932 59.90 5.77 1.63
CA SER A 932 59.68 4.30 1.75
C SER A 932 60.33 3.50 2.90
N GLY A 933 59.50 2.70 3.59
CA GLY A 933 59.92 1.34 3.98
C GLY A 933 59.43 0.80 5.33
N GLN A 934 58.25 0.17 5.33
CA GLN A 934 57.84 -1.00 6.12
C GLN A 934 58.37 -1.23 7.57
N ASN A 935 57.41 -1.53 8.45
CA ASN A 935 57.26 -2.78 9.25
C ASN A 935 57.12 -2.57 10.77
N GLY A 936 56.34 -3.43 11.44
CA GLY A 936 56.16 -3.41 12.90
C GLY A 936 54.72 -3.69 13.38
N THR A 937 54.41 -4.95 13.69
CA THR A 937 53.12 -5.40 14.22
C THR A 937 53.06 -5.48 15.76
N THR A 938 51.82 -5.56 16.28
CA THR A 938 51.39 -6.23 17.54
C THR A 938 51.64 -5.63 18.94
N ASN A 939 50.52 -5.52 19.68
CA ASN A 939 50.25 -5.86 21.09
C ASN A 939 50.88 -5.08 22.27
N GLY A 940 50.03 -4.80 23.29
CA GLY A 940 50.44 -4.40 24.64
C GLY A 940 49.26 -4.08 25.59
N ASN A 941 48.88 -5.02 26.48
CA ASN A 941 47.78 -4.88 27.44
C ASN A 941 48.06 -3.95 28.64
N GLY A 942 47.00 -3.45 29.29
CA GLY A 942 46.99 -2.91 30.68
C GLY A 942 46.41 -1.49 30.79
N ALA A 943 45.19 -1.20 31.28
CA ALA A 943 44.45 -1.60 32.50
C ALA A 943 44.95 -0.94 33.82
N THR A 944 44.22 0.06 34.37
CA THR A 944 43.60 0.04 35.74
C THR A 944 43.00 1.40 36.22
N ASN A 945 41.82 1.30 36.89
CA ASN A 945 41.23 2.05 38.03
C ASN A 945 41.51 3.56 38.37
N GLY A 946 40.43 4.24 38.85
CA GLY A 946 40.49 5.37 39.81
C GLY A 946 39.52 6.54 39.51
N GLN A 947 38.21 6.51 39.78
CA GLN A 947 37.45 6.71 41.05
C GLN A 947 37.44 8.11 41.73
N ASN A 948 36.21 8.56 42.06
CA ASN A 948 35.73 9.45 43.16
C ASN A 948 35.61 10.99 43.04
N GLY A 949 34.50 11.52 43.63
CA GLY A 949 34.23 12.92 44.03
C GLY A 949 33.20 13.68 43.14
N GLN A 950 31.87 13.75 43.36
CA GLN A 950 30.95 14.09 44.50
C GLN A 950 30.56 15.59 44.68
N ASN A 951 29.23 15.82 44.71
CA ASN A 951 28.44 16.96 45.28
C ASN A 951 28.48 18.34 44.55
N GLY A 952 27.40 19.15 44.50
CA GLY A 952 25.98 18.93 44.87
C GLY A 952 25.13 20.24 44.98
N ALA A 953 23.79 20.11 45.08
CA ALA A 953 22.74 21.17 45.36
C ALA A 953 22.51 22.28 44.27
N ALA A 954 21.28 22.58 43.78
CA ALA A 954 20.03 23.16 44.38
C ALA A 954 20.01 24.73 44.40
N SER A 955 18.93 25.51 44.17
CA SER A 955 17.48 25.27 43.95
C SER A 955 16.68 26.52 43.43
N ASN A 956 15.50 26.31 42.82
CA ASN A 956 14.25 27.13 42.82
C ASN A 956 14.14 28.56 42.21
N GLY A 957 12.97 28.82 41.58
CA GLY A 957 12.35 30.15 41.38
C GLY A 957 11.16 30.17 40.39
N ALA A 958 9.94 30.63 40.78
CA ALA A 958 8.75 30.67 39.90
C ALA A 958 7.63 31.66 40.30
N THR A 959 7.02 32.36 39.32
CA THR A 959 5.81 33.25 39.39
C THR A 959 5.22 33.52 37.97
N GLY A 960 3.94 33.92 37.75
CA GLY A 960 2.82 34.08 38.69
C GLY A 960 1.58 34.89 38.22
N SER A 961 0.76 34.37 37.29
CA SER A 961 -0.69 34.70 37.04
C SER A 961 -1.12 36.03 36.34
N LYS A 962 -2.03 35.96 35.34
CA LYS A 962 -3.39 36.60 35.27
C LYS A 962 -4.07 36.65 33.87
N THR A 963 -5.42 36.69 33.86
CA THR A 963 -6.41 36.97 32.77
C THR A 963 -7.12 38.34 33.04
N PRO A 964 -8.06 38.97 32.21
CA PRO A 964 -9.20 38.38 31.43
C PRO A 964 -9.90 39.13 30.22
N ALA A 965 -10.70 38.36 29.44
CA ALA A 965 -12.09 38.60 28.91
C ALA A 965 -12.55 39.77 27.97
N THR A 966 -13.76 39.56 27.36
CA THR A 966 -14.75 40.47 26.67
C THR A 966 -14.65 40.69 25.13
N ALA A 967 -15.71 41.01 24.33
CA ALA A 967 -17.18 40.73 24.35
C ALA A 967 -17.92 41.23 23.04
N ASN A 968 -19.21 40.84 22.84
CA ASN A 968 -20.27 41.35 21.91
C ASN A 968 -20.21 41.00 20.38
N GLY A 969 -21.32 40.88 19.62
CA GLY A 969 -22.77 40.71 19.95
C GLY A 969 -23.80 41.21 18.88
N LYS A 970 -25.01 40.59 18.79
CA LYS A 970 -26.37 41.09 18.30
C LYS A 970 -26.50 41.76 16.89
N ALA A 971 -27.64 41.91 16.16
CA ALA A 971 -29.10 41.63 16.24
C ALA A 971 -29.75 42.00 14.84
N SER A 972 -31.03 41.85 14.43
CA SER A 972 -32.23 41.02 14.80
C SER A 972 -33.47 41.36 13.87
N SER A 973 -34.39 40.40 13.62
CA SER A 973 -35.78 40.58 13.05
C SER A 973 -35.91 40.89 11.52
N SER A 974 -37.07 40.84 10.83
CA SER A 974 -38.52 40.79 11.18
C SER A 974 -39.36 39.95 10.17
N ALA A 975 -40.66 39.68 10.44
CA ALA A 975 -41.48 38.69 9.74
C ALA A 975 -42.77 39.21 9.04
N LYS A 976 -43.38 38.39 8.15
CA LYS A 976 -44.85 38.25 7.97
C LYS A 976 -45.26 36.98 7.17
N THR A 977 -46.56 36.71 7.07
CA THR A 977 -47.14 35.35 6.93
C THR A 977 -47.96 35.09 5.66
N GLY A 978 -47.92 33.86 5.14
CA GLY A 978 -48.86 33.27 4.18
C GLY A 978 -49.11 31.78 4.46
N LYS A 979 -50.24 31.20 4.02
CA LYS A 979 -50.60 29.78 4.23
C LYS A 979 -50.18 28.91 3.04
N LEU A 980 -49.82 27.64 3.28
CA LEU A 980 -50.03 26.55 2.30
C LEU A 980 -50.11 25.15 2.97
N SER A 981 -50.03 24.08 2.19
CA SER A 981 -50.57 22.73 2.43
C SER A 981 -49.71 21.78 3.28
N ARG A 982 -50.28 20.60 3.60
CA ARG A 982 -49.71 19.59 4.51
C ARG A 982 -48.69 18.66 3.82
N THR A 983 -47.41 18.87 4.07
CA THR A 983 -46.36 17.84 4.10
C THR A 983 -45.32 18.22 5.17
N GLY A 984 -44.61 17.23 5.72
CA GLY A 984 -43.49 17.42 6.64
C GLY A 984 -43.83 17.48 8.14
N THR A 985 -43.22 16.58 8.90
CA THR A 985 -43.04 16.70 10.37
C THR A 985 -41.65 17.25 10.67
N ALA A 986 -41.58 18.40 11.34
CA ALA A 986 -40.32 19.02 11.73
C ALA A 986 -39.79 18.48 13.09
N VAL A 987 -38.47 18.58 13.28
CA VAL A 987 -37.79 18.31 14.56
C VAL A 987 -37.37 19.63 15.20
N ALA A 988 -37.52 19.76 16.53
CA ALA A 988 -36.98 20.89 17.29
C ALA A 988 -36.72 20.53 18.76
N GLY A 989 -35.54 20.91 19.27
CA GLY A 989 -35.27 21.06 20.71
C GLY A 989 -34.66 19.85 21.44
N ILE A 990 -33.41 19.99 21.88
CA ILE A 990 -32.79 19.14 22.92
C ILE A 990 -32.82 19.91 24.25
N ALA A 991 -33.36 19.31 25.31
CA ALA A 991 -33.06 19.68 26.69
C ALA A 991 -33.39 18.54 27.69
N LEU A 992 -32.35 18.02 28.37
CA LEU A 992 -32.36 17.38 29.70
C LEU A 992 -33.53 16.47 30.12
N ALA A 993 -33.29 15.16 30.18
CA ALA A 993 -33.34 14.37 31.44
C ALA A 993 -32.81 12.93 31.28
N VAL A 994 -32.35 12.33 32.38
CA VAL A 994 -31.79 10.97 32.47
C VAL A 994 -32.90 9.94 32.76
N ALA A 995 -32.93 8.79 32.04
CA ALA A 995 -33.10 7.42 32.62
C ALA A 995 -33.28 6.28 31.59
N VAL A 996 -32.29 5.37 31.53
CA VAL A 996 -32.40 3.90 31.78
C VAL A 996 -33.54 3.07 31.12
N ILE A 997 -33.11 2.23 30.16
CA ILE A 997 -33.58 0.86 29.80
C ILE A 997 -34.89 0.63 29.00
N ALA A 998 -34.67 -0.06 27.87
CA ALA A 998 -35.52 -0.79 26.92
C ALA A 998 -36.90 -1.35 27.33
N LEU A 999 -37.78 -1.42 26.31
CA LEU A 999 -38.53 -2.64 25.95
C LEU A 999 -38.87 -2.65 24.44
N ALA A 1000 -39.18 -3.82 23.86
CA ALA A 1000 -39.31 -4.00 22.41
C ALA A 1000 -40.66 -3.52 21.84
N GLY A 1001 -40.65 -3.01 20.59
CA GLY A 1001 -41.84 -2.56 19.87
C GLY A 1001 -41.98 -3.19 18.49
N VAL A 1002 -42.91 -4.15 18.33
CA VAL A 1002 -43.32 -4.69 17.03
C VAL A 1002 -44.57 -3.94 16.57
N THR A 1003 -44.50 -3.28 15.41
CA THR A 1003 -45.65 -2.55 14.83
C THR A 1003 -46.24 -3.34 13.66
N LEU A 1004 -47.25 -4.18 13.96
CA LEU A 1004 -48.06 -4.85 12.95
C LEU A 1004 -49.21 -3.93 12.50
N VAL A 1005 -49.26 -3.56 11.22
CA VAL A 1005 -50.30 -2.65 10.70
C VAL A 1005 -51.54 -3.43 10.30
N ILE A 1006 -52.63 -3.28 11.07
CA ILE A 1006 -53.96 -3.82 10.72
C ILE A 1006 -54.77 -2.71 10.04
N ARG A 1007 -54.95 -2.80 8.71
CA ARG A 1007 -55.91 -1.98 7.94
C ARG A 1007 -57.35 -2.32 8.40
N ARG A 1008 -58.05 -1.37 9.03
CA ARG A 1008 -59.52 -1.47 9.21
C ARG A 1008 -60.23 -1.10 7.91
N ARG A 1009 -61.09 -2.00 7.41
CA ARG A 1009 -62.14 -1.65 6.44
C ARG A 1009 -63.17 -0.72 7.08
N ASN A 1010 -63.77 0.16 6.28
CA ASN A 1010 -65.22 0.37 6.22
C ASN A 1010 -65.59 1.39 5.12
N ALA A 1011 -66.74 1.14 4.47
CA ALA A 1011 -67.32 1.90 3.36
C ALA A 1011 -66.39 2.02 2.14
#